data_AF-A0ABD3F2H1-F1
#
_entry.id   AF-A0ABD3F2H1-F1
#
_cell.length_a   1.000
_cell.length_b   1.000
_cell.length_c   1.000
_cell.angle_alpha   90.00
_cell.angle_beta   90.00
_cell.angle_gamma   90.00
#
_symmetry.space_group_name_H-M   'P 1'
#
loop_
_entity.id
_entity.type
_entity.pdbx_description
1 polymer ?
#
loop_
_entity_poly.entity_id
_entity_poly.type
_entity_poly.pdbx_seq_one_letter_code
_entity_poly.pdbx_strand_id
1 'polypeptide(L)'
;MSRPSPLAATPASELTPLLDVCLTVASAPSVHSPPFRLPRWFVLAMILSVFCSLVWLALLVLGPQLNLHVDSTAYLYAGVLNSLLGSFLSASGYCCQKYAHIRVARNSALGTATMQTTFLVGLFLLAVGTVSAVINLGILGQAVQAPFAALTLIYSALLGRFVLHESFGVYDLLSSAVIILGVGVDVYAAQLADVPRKSYTLQSLGRLLMRDSVFPLGYTVMAIAYAVLLLRRVHTDKLQRHAIGLLAFSSCAGVMAGFTSLATKSVVEVTKSALKDHDWLVFFNPFFILMVLAVPCALVPQLFFLNKGLEFFGTLKFIPLYQAFIIIGNMGCGMVFYNEMASYSYNALVFFLGGIMITISGVCVLLVKVDYEKNSGDGRRSTAVKAVDRPMDELLDHKSRDKERFETDFTLEQMKWATDSEDAKPNDLRVCRDFHECQEAIVELLVSARKSIYYSTFLCDFTQVLHTTNEEHMDNTFVSLVRDAVKRGVDVHILYNPVRDYGTNSIADLRLILPPEVHFACSVSDLGPSWFTRHLSNNSRYAFHHQKYLCIDEETIMVTGCDVNTEREGWLRKNHLGYYWHELSVVCRCTPDMVAWIHANHQPAEKKRYYDQFMESPPFPLVSGGWREENCMVNMIMNAKHSVQLESQIMISGGSLQHNRICPAIVARISQAHRKGEPFHALILTNAAQKDEPSFLARTYCTLSVQWSLEQLEDCALAYGLTLEDLWRHLQVGRLENDGVLIKVHSNILIVDGKYALRSSSNLADRSLSARPNDTELGLLFSGPRVNELQQDLLNMYLGTTGKRYTWAQVFECIRGSHTHRPTGVIKQLEKKTWSPVFTWFMMNVFIYLSEGATGGRVKVTYETTVISENKHEFEA
;
A
#
# COMPACT_ATOMS: atom_id res chain seq x y z
N MET A 1 62.93 -13.40 -14.23
CA MET A 1 63.35 -13.78 -12.86
C MET A 1 63.14 -12.59 -11.94
N SER A 2 62.70 -12.87 -10.71
CA SER A 2 62.69 -12.03 -9.49
C SER A 2 61.87 -10.73 -9.42
N ARG A 3 60.89 -10.74 -8.50
CA ARG A 3 60.37 -9.56 -7.75
C ARG A 3 61.52 -8.80 -7.06
N PRO A 4 61.28 -7.57 -6.59
CA PRO A 4 61.06 -7.43 -5.14
C PRO A 4 60.00 -6.38 -4.70
N SER A 5 59.57 -6.57 -3.46
CA SER A 5 58.74 -5.76 -2.56
C SER A 5 59.39 -4.45 -2.07
N PRO A 6 58.64 -3.61 -1.33
CA PRO A 6 59.22 -2.84 -0.23
C PRO A 6 58.55 -3.07 1.14
N LEU A 7 59.41 -3.14 2.16
CA LEU A 7 59.21 -2.92 3.60
C LEU A 7 59.28 -1.39 3.86
N ALA A 8 58.31 -0.78 4.55
CA ALA A 8 58.27 -0.47 5.99
C ALA A 8 59.07 0.77 6.43
N ALA A 9 58.38 1.71 7.09
CA ALA A 9 58.93 2.63 8.07
C ALA A 9 57.88 2.88 9.19
N THR A 10 58.37 2.83 10.42
CA THR A 10 57.65 2.73 11.71
C THR A 10 57.76 4.06 12.53
N PRO A 11 57.51 4.17 13.86
CA PRO A 11 56.38 4.93 14.44
C PRO A 11 56.78 5.91 15.60
N ALA A 12 55.82 6.59 16.23
CA ALA A 12 55.85 7.08 17.64
C ALA A 12 54.43 7.58 18.03
N SER A 13 53.67 6.95 18.97
CA SER A 13 53.68 7.10 20.46
C SER A 13 53.33 8.55 20.86
N GLU A 14 52.34 8.93 21.69
CA GLU A 14 51.63 8.39 22.89
C GLU A 14 50.42 9.35 23.13
N LEU A 15 49.22 9.05 23.63
CA LEU A 15 48.78 8.45 24.91
C LEU A 15 47.23 8.25 24.87
N THR A 16 46.76 7.06 25.24
CA THR A 16 45.38 6.69 25.67
C THR A 16 45.28 6.76 27.22
N PRO A 17 44.11 6.61 27.92
CA PRO A 17 42.84 5.96 27.51
C PRO A 17 41.52 6.61 27.99
N LEU A 18 40.40 6.32 27.32
CA LEU A 18 39.11 5.90 27.93
C LEU A 18 38.05 5.58 26.84
N LEU A 19 37.71 4.28 26.74
CA LEU A 19 36.51 3.67 26.16
C LEU A 19 36.18 3.93 24.67
N ASP A 20 36.94 3.29 23.78
CA ASP A 20 36.52 2.95 22.41
C ASP A 20 35.90 1.55 22.39
N VAL A 21 34.58 1.44 22.20
CA VAL A 21 33.98 0.27 21.54
C VAL A 21 33.86 0.63 20.07
N CYS A 22 34.97 0.40 19.36
CA CYS A 22 35.03 0.53 17.90
C CYS A 22 34.06 -0.48 17.27
N LEU A 23 32.93 0.02 16.76
CA LEU A 23 32.11 -0.68 15.78
C LEU A 23 33.02 -0.99 14.59
N THR A 24 33.42 -2.25 14.49
CA THR A 24 34.05 -2.77 13.27
C THR A 24 33.03 -2.65 12.15
N VAL A 25 33.13 -1.58 11.38
CA VAL A 25 32.53 -1.46 10.06
C VAL A 25 32.98 -2.69 9.29
N ALA A 26 32.04 -3.60 9.04
CA ALA A 26 32.29 -4.76 8.22
C ALA A 26 32.86 -4.27 6.89
N SER A 27 34.05 -4.75 6.56
CA SER A 27 34.64 -4.61 5.24
C SER A 27 33.59 -4.97 4.18
N ALA A 28 33.59 -4.20 3.08
CA ALA A 28 32.80 -4.49 1.90
C ALA A 28 32.84 -6.00 1.60
N PRO A 29 31.69 -6.65 1.34
CA PRO A 29 31.66 -8.09 1.12
C PRO A 29 32.60 -8.44 -0.04
N SER A 30 33.47 -9.42 0.19
CA SER A 30 34.40 -9.91 -0.81
C SER A 30 33.66 -10.32 -2.08
N VAL A 31 34.20 -9.90 -3.24
CA VAL A 31 33.67 -10.06 -4.60
C VAL A 31 33.55 -11.55 -5.05
N HIS A 32 33.81 -12.52 -4.17
CA HIS A 32 33.86 -13.95 -4.50
C HIS A 32 33.05 -14.83 -3.55
N SER A 33 31.82 -14.43 -3.22
CA SER A 33 30.81 -15.40 -2.76
C SER A 33 30.13 -16.02 -3.99
N PRO A 34 30.15 -17.35 -4.22
CA PRO A 34 29.41 -17.94 -5.33
C PRO A 34 27.93 -17.56 -5.23
N PRO A 35 27.20 -17.42 -6.35
CA PRO A 35 25.81 -17.02 -6.31
C PRO A 35 25.04 -18.04 -5.47
N PHE A 36 24.45 -17.57 -4.36
CA PHE A 36 23.45 -18.33 -3.61
C PHE A 36 22.40 -18.76 -4.65
N ARG A 37 22.35 -20.05 -4.95
CA ARG A 37 21.48 -20.70 -5.93
C ARG A 37 20.77 -21.85 -5.22
N LEU A 38 19.51 -22.09 -5.55
CA LEU A 38 18.79 -23.25 -5.04
C LEU A 38 19.53 -24.56 -5.43
N PRO A 39 19.63 -25.54 -4.52
CA PRO A 39 20.26 -26.82 -4.81
C PRO A 39 19.53 -27.56 -5.94
N ARG A 40 20.29 -28.19 -6.86
CA ARG A 40 19.71 -28.94 -8.00
C ARG A 40 18.80 -30.09 -7.56
N TRP A 41 19.16 -30.79 -6.48
CA TRP A 41 18.35 -31.87 -5.92
C TRP A 41 16.98 -31.36 -5.44
N PHE A 42 16.94 -30.15 -4.87
CA PHE A 42 15.70 -29.55 -4.38
C PHE A 42 14.79 -29.17 -5.54
N VAL A 43 15.35 -28.58 -6.60
CA VAL A 43 14.60 -28.28 -7.83
C VAL A 43 14.02 -29.54 -8.46
N LEU A 44 14.80 -30.62 -8.55
CA LEU A 44 14.32 -31.91 -9.05
C LEU A 44 13.19 -32.48 -8.18
N ALA A 45 13.34 -32.43 -6.85
CA ALA A 45 12.33 -32.90 -5.91
C ALA A 45 11.01 -32.12 -6.05
N MET A 46 11.07 -30.80 -6.26
CA MET A 46 9.88 -29.98 -6.53
C MET A 46 9.18 -30.40 -7.82
N ILE A 47 9.93 -30.53 -8.92
CA ILE A 47 9.36 -30.91 -10.23
C ILE A 47 8.71 -32.29 -10.14
N LEU A 48 9.41 -33.26 -9.54
CA LEU A 48 8.88 -34.61 -9.36
C LEU A 48 7.63 -34.61 -8.48
N SER A 49 7.62 -33.84 -7.40
CA SER A 49 6.46 -33.75 -6.48
C SER A 49 5.25 -33.11 -7.15
N VAL A 50 5.44 -32.08 -7.99
CA VAL A 50 4.36 -31.48 -8.80
C VAL A 50 3.82 -32.51 -9.79
N PHE A 51 4.71 -33.20 -10.52
CA PHE A 51 4.30 -34.23 -11.48
C PHE A 51 3.53 -35.36 -10.79
N CYS A 52 4.07 -35.93 -9.70
CA CYS A 52 3.41 -36.95 -8.92
C CYS A 52 2.06 -36.48 -8.39
N SER A 53 1.96 -35.25 -7.89
CA SER A 53 0.69 -34.70 -7.39
C SER A 53 -0.33 -34.54 -8.51
N LEU A 54 0.04 -33.99 -9.67
CA LEU A 54 -0.89 -33.84 -10.80
C LEU A 54 -1.36 -35.18 -11.36
N VAL A 55 -0.46 -36.15 -11.52
CA VAL A 55 -0.80 -37.51 -11.94
C VAL A 55 -1.72 -38.17 -10.91
N TRP A 56 -1.40 -38.03 -9.64
CA TRP A 56 -2.20 -38.57 -8.55
C TRP A 56 -3.61 -37.97 -8.50
N LEU A 57 -3.73 -36.65 -8.64
CA LEU A 57 -5.00 -35.94 -8.72
C LEU A 57 -5.82 -36.39 -9.94
N ALA A 58 -5.18 -36.57 -11.10
CA ALA A 58 -5.85 -37.09 -12.29
C ALA A 58 -6.37 -38.52 -12.08
N LEU A 59 -5.57 -39.39 -11.44
CA LEU A 59 -5.98 -40.75 -11.10
C LEU A 59 -7.14 -40.79 -10.09
N LEU A 60 -7.18 -39.87 -9.13
CA LEU A 60 -8.28 -39.78 -8.16
C LEU A 60 -9.60 -39.34 -8.80
N VAL A 61 -9.53 -38.49 -9.84
CA VAL A 61 -10.70 -38.01 -10.59
C VAL A 61 -11.17 -39.06 -11.62
N LEU A 62 -10.25 -39.68 -12.36
CA LEU A 62 -10.55 -40.63 -13.45
C LEU A 62 -10.68 -42.07 -12.97
N GLY A 63 -10.10 -42.43 -11.83
CA GLY A 63 -10.08 -43.79 -11.29
C GLY A 63 -11.46 -44.44 -11.12
N PRO A 64 -12.49 -43.71 -10.61
CA PRO A 64 -13.86 -44.22 -10.57
C PRO A 64 -14.47 -44.48 -11.94
N GLN A 65 -14.07 -43.74 -12.98
CA GLN A 65 -14.53 -43.95 -14.37
C GLN A 65 -13.83 -45.15 -15.04
N LEU A 66 -12.67 -45.56 -14.49
CA LEU A 66 -11.84 -46.67 -14.97
C LEU A 66 -12.12 -48.01 -14.25
N ASN A 67 -13.19 -48.10 -13.44
CA ASN A 67 -13.58 -49.30 -12.67
C ASN A 67 -12.51 -49.89 -11.74
N LEU A 68 -11.54 -49.09 -11.28
CA LEU A 68 -10.54 -49.52 -10.30
C LEU A 68 -11.21 -49.75 -8.93
N HIS A 69 -11.40 -51.02 -8.55
CA HIS A 69 -11.91 -51.39 -7.22
C HIS A 69 -10.77 -51.29 -6.20
N VAL A 70 -10.77 -50.21 -5.43
CA VAL A 70 -9.76 -49.93 -4.39
C VAL A 70 -10.41 -50.09 -3.02
N ASP A 71 -9.81 -50.90 -2.16
CA ASP A 71 -10.27 -51.16 -0.79
C ASP A 71 -10.28 -49.86 0.07
N SER A 72 -11.14 -49.80 1.09
CA SER A 72 -11.27 -48.65 2.02
C SER A 72 -9.91 -48.27 2.63
N THR A 73 -9.12 -49.28 2.99
CA THR A 73 -7.76 -49.11 3.53
C THR A 73 -6.82 -48.43 2.52
N ALA A 74 -6.89 -48.85 1.25
CA ALA A 74 -6.06 -48.26 0.20
C ALA A 74 -6.47 -46.81 -0.13
N TYR A 75 -7.75 -46.44 0.03
CA TYR A 75 -8.21 -45.05 -0.08
C TYR A 75 -7.74 -44.15 1.09
N LEU A 76 -7.70 -44.68 2.31
CA LEU A 76 -7.14 -43.95 3.45
C LEU A 76 -5.67 -43.61 3.18
N TYR A 77 -4.85 -44.59 2.82
CA TYR A 77 -3.44 -44.36 2.49
C TYR A 77 -3.25 -43.49 1.25
N ALA A 78 -4.18 -43.54 0.30
CA ALA A 78 -4.20 -42.64 -0.83
C ALA A 78 -4.36 -41.16 -0.41
N GLY A 79 -5.25 -40.88 0.56
CA GLY A 79 -5.39 -39.56 1.17
C GLY A 79 -4.16 -39.15 1.98
N VAL A 80 -3.56 -40.09 2.73
CA VAL A 80 -2.31 -39.84 3.48
C VAL A 80 -1.17 -39.44 2.54
N LEU A 81 -1.00 -40.15 1.41
CA LEU A 81 0.02 -39.84 0.41
C LEU A 81 -0.20 -38.47 -0.23
N ASN A 82 -1.46 -38.14 -0.56
CA ASN A 82 -1.82 -36.82 -1.07
C ASN A 82 -1.50 -35.70 -0.06
N SER A 83 -1.82 -35.90 1.23
CA SER A 83 -1.44 -34.97 2.30
C SER A 83 0.08 -34.76 2.36
N LEU A 84 0.87 -35.83 2.32
CA LEU A 84 2.34 -35.75 2.39
C LEU A 84 2.91 -34.93 1.21
N LEU A 85 2.45 -35.22 0.00
CA LEU A 85 2.88 -34.50 -1.21
C LEU A 85 2.44 -33.03 -1.17
N GLY A 86 1.18 -32.75 -0.84
CA GLY A 86 0.64 -31.39 -0.74
C GLY A 86 1.33 -30.55 0.33
N SER A 87 1.63 -31.15 1.50
CA SER A 87 2.38 -30.50 2.57
C SER A 87 3.83 -30.21 2.18
N PHE A 88 4.48 -31.11 1.45
CA PHE A 88 5.83 -30.89 0.91
C PHE A 88 5.87 -29.77 -0.14
N LEU A 89 4.89 -29.73 -1.05
CA LEU A 89 4.76 -28.64 -2.03
C LEU A 89 4.54 -27.29 -1.36
N SER A 90 3.66 -27.24 -0.35
CA SER A 90 3.41 -26.03 0.42
C SER A 90 4.68 -25.54 1.15
N ALA A 91 5.40 -26.44 1.83
CA ALA A 91 6.66 -26.13 2.50
C ALA A 91 7.76 -25.68 1.53
N SER A 92 7.85 -26.31 0.35
CA SER A 92 8.76 -25.91 -0.71
C SER A 92 8.44 -24.51 -1.23
N GLY A 93 7.16 -24.18 -1.36
CA GLY A 93 6.70 -22.84 -1.73
C GLY A 93 7.14 -21.77 -0.73
N TYR A 94 6.94 -22.01 0.56
CA TYR A 94 7.45 -21.12 1.62
C TYR A 94 8.97 -20.99 1.58
N CYS A 95 9.71 -22.09 1.36
CA CYS A 95 11.16 -22.08 1.23
C CYS A 95 11.62 -21.19 0.05
N CYS A 96 10.98 -21.31 -1.12
CA CYS A 96 11.26 -20.49 -2.30
C CYS A 96 10.96 -19.00 -2.07
N GLN A 97 9.84 -18.67 -1.41
CA GLN A 97 9.52 -17.28 -1.07
C GLN A 97 10.54 -16.70 -0.07
N LYS A 98 10.86 -17.43 1.00
CA LYS A 98 11.89 -17.03 1.98
C LYS A 98 13.25 -16.83 1.31
N TYR A 99 13.62 -17.71 0.39
CA TYR A 99 14.84 -17.58 -0.41
C TYR A 99 14.85 -16.27 -1.24
N ALA A 100 13.74 -15.92 -1.91
CA ALA A 100 13.64 -14.69 -2.68
C ALA A 100 13.81 -13.45 -1.79
N HIS A 101 13.21 -13.44 -0.60
CA HIS A 101 13.39 -12.39 0.40
C HIS A 101 14.86 -12.26 0.84
N ILE A 102 15.52 -13.37 1.18
CA ILE A 102 16.95 -13.37 1.56
C ILE A 102 17.82 -12.83 0.42
N ARG A 103 17.49 -13.20 -0.82
CA ARG A 103 18.24 -12.76 -2.00
C ARG A 103 18.10 -11.26 -2.27
N VAL A 104 16.90 -10.70 -2.15
CA VAL A 104 16.66 -9.24 -2.23
C VAL A 104 17.35 -8.51 -1.09
N ALA A 105 17.26 -9.03 0.15
CA ALA A 105 17.91 -8.41 1.30
C ALA A 105 19.45 -8.35 1.15
N ARG A 106 20.06 -9.32 0.46
CA ARG A 106 21.50 -9.32 0.15
C ARG A 106 21.88 -8.45 -1.04
N ASN A 107 20.95 -8.13 -1.94
CA ASN A 107 21.18 -7.29 -3.10
C ASN A 107 19.91 -6.50 -3.44
N SER A 108 19.84 -5.27 -2.92
CA SER A 108 18.72 -4.35 -3.08
C SER A 108 18.49 -3.91 -4.54
N ALA A 109 19.46 -4.11 -5.44
CA ALA A 109 19.31 -3.84 -6.87
C ALA A 109 18.30 -4.80 -7.54
N LEU A 110 17.98 -5.95 -6.93
CA LEU A 110 17.06 -6.95 -7.46
C LEU A 110 15.56 -6.61 -7.27
N GLY A 111 15.23 -5.43 -6.76
CA GLY A 111 13.83 -4.98 -6.58
C GLY A 111 13.17 -5.58 -5.35
N THR A 112 11.86 -5.83 -5.40
CA THR A 112 11.10 -6.46 -4.30
C THR A 112 11.08 -7.98 -4.46
N ALA A 113 10.96 -8.72 -3.35
CA ALA A 113 10.97 -10.19 -3.39
C ALA A 113 9.84 -10.76 -4.26
N THR A 114 8.68 -10.11 -4.25
CA THR A 114 7.49 -10.48 -5.03
C THR A 114 7.71 -10.47 -6.54
N MET A 115 8.68 -9.69 -7.02
CA MET A 115 9.02 -9.59 -8.45
C MET A 115 10.03 -10.65 -8.88
N GLN A 116 10.63 -11.41 -7.95
CA GLN A 116 11.56 -12.47 -8.31
C GLN A 116 10.82 -13.70 -8.81
N THR A 117 11.34 -14.31 -9.88
CA THR A 117 10.80 -15.56 -10.44
C THR A 117 10.72 -16.68 -9.41
N THR A 118 11.66 -16.75 -8.47
CA THR A 118 11.64 -17.74 -7.38
C THR A 118 10.46 -17.55 -6.42
N PHE A 119 10.03 -16.30 -6.19
CA PHE A 119 8.85 -16.01 -5.38
C PHE A 119 7.56 -16.45 -6.10
N LEU A 120 7.46 -16.19 -7.40
CA LEU A 120 6.32 -16.63 -8.23
C LEU A 120 6.24 -18.15 -8.33
N VAL A 121 7.38 -18.84 -8.49
CA VAL A 121 7.45 -20.31 -8.41
C VAL A 121 6.98 -20.78 -7.02
N GLY A 122 7.39 -20.10 -5.95
CA GLY A 122 6.92 -20.41 -4.60
C GLY A 122 5.40 -20.25 -4.44
N LEU A 123 4.83 -19.20 -5.03
CA LEU A 123 3.38 -18.97 -5.06
C LEU A 123 2.64 -20.07 -5.84
N PHE A 124 3.18 -20.50 -6.99
CA PHE A 124 2.63 -21.61 -7.75
C PHE A 124 2.62 -22.92 -6.95
N LEU A 125 3.73 -23.24 -6.25
CA LEU A 125 3.82 -24.45 -5.42
C LEU A 125 2.81 -24.43 -4.25
N LEU A 126 2.62 -23.28 -3.62
CA LEU A 126 1.58 -23.08 -2.60
C LEU A 126 0.18 -23.28 -3.16
N ALA A 127 -0.09 -22.80 -4.38
CA ALA A 127 -1.39 -22.98 -5.03
C ALA A 127 -1.66 -24.47 -5.30
N VAL A 128 -0.69 -25.21 -5.87
CA VAL A 128 -0.82 -26.66 -6.09
C VAL A 128 -0.99 -27.42 -4.78
N GLY A 129 -0.21 -27.08 -3.74
CA GLY A 129 -0.35 -27.65 -2.41
C GLY A 129 -1.73 -27.40 -1.81
N THR A 130 -2.28 -26.21 -2.00
CA THR A 130 -3.65 -25.85 -1.55
C THR A 130 -4.71 -26.64 -2.29
N VAL A 131 -4.62 -26.77 -3.61
CA VAL A 131 -5.53 -27.58 -4.44
C VAL A 131 -5.50 -29.04 -3.98
N SER A 132 -4.30 -29.60 -3.75
CA SER A 132 -4.12 -30.94 -3.21
C SER A 132 -4.83 -31.09 -1.85
N ALA A 133 -4.67 -30.13 -0.94
CA ALA A 133 -5.34 -30.14 0.37
C ALA A 133 -6.88 -30.05 0.26
N VAL A 134 -7.41 -29.25 -0.67
CA VAL A 134 -8.85 -29.12 -0.92
C VAL A 134 -9.44 -30.42 -1.46
N ILE A 135 -8.77 -31.05 -2.43
CA ILE A 135 -9.20 -32.35 -2.97
C ILE A 135 -9.16 -33.41 -1.86
N ASN A 136 -8.16 -33.33 -0.99
CA ASN A 136 -8.04 -34.26 0.14
C ASN A 136 -9.23 -34.21 1.10
N LEU A 137 -9.89 -33.05 1.25
CA LEU A 137 -11.09 -32.93 2.11
C LEU A 137 -12.28 -33.77 1.61
N GLY A 138 -12.29 -34.12 0.32
CA GLY A 138 -13.28 -35.03 -0.28
C GLY A 138 -12.84 -36.49 -0.34
N ILE A 139 -11.61 -36.79 0.11
CA ILE A 139 -11.05 -38.15 0.22
C ILE A 139 -11.03 -38.59 1.69
N LEU A 140 -10.50 -37.73 2.56
CA LEU A 140 -10.44 -37.94 4.00
C LEU A 140 -11.52 -37.13 4.73
N GLY A 141 -11.90 -37.59 5.92
CA GLY A 141 -12.67 -36.80 6.86
C GLY A 141 -11.95 -35.48 7.19
N GLN A 142 -12.70 -34.41 7.45
CA GLN A 142 -12.11 -33.11 7.81
C GLN A 142 -11.33 -33.24 9.12
N ALA A 143 -11.81 -34.03 10.07
CA ALA A 143 -11.11 -34.27 11.33
C ALA A 143 -9.84 -35.12 11.11
N VAL A 144 -9.92 -36.19 10.29
CA VAL A 144 -8.77 -37.06 9.99
C VAL A 144 -7.67 -36.31 9.24
N GLN A 145 -8.01 -35.33 8.40
CA GLN A 145 -7.04 -34.50 7.69
C GLN A 145 -6.37 -33.45 8.59
N ALA A 146 -6.98 -33.06 9.72
CA ALA A 146 -6.51 -31.95 10.54
C ALA A 146 -5.04 -32.06 11.00
N PRO A 147 -4.54 -33.21 11.52
CA PRO A 147 -3.15 -33.36 11.99
C PRO A 147 -2.09 -33.13 10.89
N PHE A 148 -2.45 -33.38 9.62
CA PHE A 148 -1.53 -33.25 8.49
C PHE A 148 -1.08 -31.81 8.24
N ALA A 149 -1.80 -30.82 8.75
CA ALA A 149 -1.38 -29.42 8.70
C ALA A 149 -0.01 -29.20 9.39
N ALA A 150 0.30 -29.97 10.45
CA ALA A 150 1.57 -29.89 11.16
C ALA A 150 2.76 -30.43 10.34
N LEU A 151 2.53 -31.28 9.33
CA LEU A 151 3.62 -31.81 8.49
C LEU A 151 4.30 -30.72 7.65
N THR A 152 3.55 -29.68 7.26
CA THR A 152 4.14 -28.53 6.54
C THR A 152 5.17 -27.80 7.40
N LEU A 153 5.01 -27.77 8.73
CA LEU A 153 6.01 -27.20 9.65
C LEU A 153 7.29 -28.05 9.67
N ILE A 154 7.15 -29.37 9.74
CA ILE A 154 8.30 -30.30 9.69
C ILE A 154 9.09 -30.11 8.40
N TYR A 155 8.40 -30.15 7.26
CA TYR A 155 9.06 -29.95 5.97
C TYR A 155 9.71 -28.57 5.88
N SER A 156 9.07 -27.53 6.38
CA SER A 156 9.64 -26.17 6.39
C SER A 156 10.91 -26.09 7.24
N ALA A 157 10.97 -26.76 8.39
CA ALA A 157 12.15 -26.84 9.23
C ALA A 157 13.30 -27.62 8.56
N LEU A 158 12.98 -28.77 7.95
CA LEU A 158 13.96 -29.58 7.21
C LEU A 158 14.50 -28.83 5.99
N LEU A 159 13.64 -28.20 5.18
CA LEU A 159 14.05 -27.40 4.04
C LEU A 159 14.84 -26.16 4.46
N GLY A 160 14.47 -25.51 5.57
CA GLY A 160 15.26 -24.45 6.19
C GLY A 160 16.70 -24.91 6.44
N ARG A 161 16.89 -26.10 7.02
CA ARG A 161 18.21 -26.70 7.26
C ARG A 161 18.97 -27.04 5.98
N PHE A 162 18.35 -27.79 5.07
CA PHE A 162 19.04 -28.39 3.92
C PHE A 162 19.16 -27.45 2.71
N VAL A 163 18.22 -26.52 2.54
CA VAL A 163 18.17 -25.58 1.39
C VAL A 163 18.67 -24.20 1.79
N LEU A 164 18.24 -23.68 2.94
CA LEU A 164 18.58 -22.33 3.40
C LEU A 164 19.78 -22.29 4.38
N HIS A 165 20.29 -23.46 4.76
CA HIS A 165 21.39 -23.64 5.70
C HIS A 165 21.14 -23.03 7.10
N GLU A 166 19.88 -23.10 7.56
CA GLU A 166 19.48 -22.68 8.91
C GLU A 166 19.95 -23.67 9.98
N SER A 167 19.94 -23.27 11.24
CA SER A 167 20.22 -24.16 12.37
C SER A 167 19.04 -25.12 12.59
N PHE A 168 19.35 -26.40 12.76
CA PHE A 168 18.38 -27.43 13.13
C PHE A 168 18.81 -28.00 14.49
N GLY A 169 18.06 -27.66 15.52
CA GLY A 169 18.37 -27.99 16.90
C GLY A 169 17.69 -29.27 17.39
N VAL A 170 17.97 -29.62 18.64
CA VAL A 170 17.34 -30.78 19.31
C VAL A 170 15.83 -30.59 19.44
N TYR A 171 15.36 -29.37 19.69
CA TYR A 171 13.92 -29.07 19.76
C TYR A 171 13.20 -29.26 18.41
N ASP A 172 13.85 -28.98 17.27
CA ASP A 172 13.27 -29.23 15.94
C ASP A 172 13.14 -30.74 15.68
N LEU A 173 14.15 -31.51 16.08
CA LEU A 173 14.13 -32.97 15.97
C LEU A 173 13.05 -33.58 16.86
N LEU A 174 12.98 -33.16 18.13
CA LEU A 174 12.03 -33.67 19.10
C LEU A 174 10.59 -33.33 18.71
N SER A 175 10.33 -32.06 18.36
CA SER A 175 8.99 -31.64 17.89
C SER A 175 8.57 -32.40 16.63
N SER A 176 9.48 -32.57 15.66
CA SER A 176 9.20 -33.33 14.43
C SER A 176 8.87 -34.80 14.73
N ALA A 177 9.63 -35.45 15.61
CA ALA A 177 9.40 -36.84 16.00
C ALA A 177 8.05 -37.02 16.70
N VAL A 178 7.70 -36.09 17.61
CA VAL A 178 6.42 -36.11 18.33
C VAL A 178 5.24 -35.89 17.36
N ILE A 179 5.35 -34.95 16.42
CA ILE A 179 4.31 -34.71 15.41
C ILE A 179 4.11 -35.94 14.51
N ILE A 180 5.20 -36.55 14.02
CA ILE A 180 5.12 -37.76 13.18
C ILE A 180 4.44 -38.91 13.94
N LEU A 181 4.78 -39.08 15.22
CA LEU A 181 4.14 -40.07 16.08
C LEU A 181 2.63 -39.80 16.23
N GLY A 182 2.24 -38.56 16.52
CA GLY A 182 0.84 -38.16 16.67
C GLY A 182 0.03 -38.42 15.39
N VAL A 183 0.52 -37.95 14.24
CA VAL A 183 -0.10 -38.19 12.93
C VAL A 183 -0.20 -39.70 12.63
N GLY A 184 0.82 -40.48 12.97
CA GLY A 184 0.79 -41.94 12.80
C GLY A 184 -0.28 -42.62 13.64
N VAL A 185 -0.45 -42.19 14.90
CA VAL A 185 -1.52 -42.66 15.80
C VAL A 185 -2.90 -42.29 15.24
N ASP A 186 -3.07 -41.08 14.71
CA ASP A 186 -4.34 -40.63 14.11
C ASP A 186 -4.72 -41.45 12.86
N VAL A 187 -3.74 -41.76 12.00
CA VAL A 187 -3.95 -42.63 10.84
C VAL A 187 -4.34 -44.04 11.26
N TYR A 188 -3.64 -44.59 12.26
CA TYR A 188 -3.97 -45.90 12.81
C TYR A 188 -5.39 -45.92 13.41
N ALA A 189 -5.76 -44.89 14.16
CA ALA A 189 -7.10 -44.75 14.73
C ALA A 189 -8.18 -44.67 13.63
N ALA A 190 -7.92 -43.92 12.55
CA ALA A 190 -8.82 -43.84 11.41
C ALA A 190 -8.97 -45.20 10.68
N GLN A 191 -7.89 -45.97 10.58
CA GLN A 191 -7.92 -47.33 10.03
C GLN A 191 -8.76 -48.28 10.91
N LEU A 192 -8.61 -48.20 12.24
CA LEU A 192 -9.38 -49.01 13.19
C LEU A 192 -10.88 -48.72 13.17
N ALA A 193 -11.25 -47.49 12.81
CA ALA A 193 -12.64 -47.06 12.78
C ALA A 193 -13.41 -47.53 11.53
N ASP A 194 -12.73 -48.07 10.51
CA ASP A 194 -13.28 -48.52 9.22
C ASP A 194 -14.37 -47.57 8.68
N VAL A 195 -14.04 -46.27 8.61
CA VAL A 195 -15.04 -45.22 8.39
C VAL A 195 -15.66 -45.38 6.98
N PRO A 196 -16.97 -45.65 6.88
CA PRO A 196 -17.60 -45.90 5.59
C PRO A 196 -17.59 -44.63 4.72
N ARG A 197 -17.33 -44.81 3.43
CA ARG A 197 -17.31 -43.73 2.43
C ARG A 197 -18.71 -43.12 2.29
N LYS A 198 -18.92 -41.95 2.90
CA LYS A 198 -20.14 -41.16 2.72
C LYS A 198 -19.90 -40.10 1.65
N SER A 199 -20.61 -40.19 0.54
CA SER A 199 -20.77 -39.09 -0.41
C SER A 199 -21.94 -38.22 0.03
N TYR A 200 -21.75 -36.90 0.06
CA TYR A 200 -22.81 -36.00 0.52
C TYR A 200 -23.48 -35.29 -0.66
N THR A 201 -24.78 -35.50 -0.82
CA THR A 201 -25.65 -34.67 -1.68
C THR A 201 -26.03 -33.38 -0.96
N LEU A 202 -26.47 -32.35 -1.71
CA LEU A 202 -26.96 -31.09 -1.13
C LEU A 202 -28.03 -31.31 -0.04
N GLN A 203 -28.97 -32.24 -0.27
CA GLN A 203 -30.03 -32.57 0.67
C GLN A 203 -29.50 -33.31 1.92
N SER A 204 -28.53 -34.22 1.76
CA SER A 204 -27.92 -34.91 2.90
C SER A 204 -27.12 -33.95 3.78
N LEU A 205 -26.42 -33.00 3.17
CA LEU A 205 -25.63 -32.00 3.87
C LEU A 205 -26.53 -30.98 4.58
N GLY A 206 -27.62 -30.56 3.93
CA GLY A 206 -28.64 -29.71 4.56
C GLY A 206 -29.24 -30.36 5.81
N ARG A 207 -29.57 -31.67 5.75
CA ARG A 207 -30.04 -32.42 6.93
C ARG A 207 -28.99 -32.55 8.04
N LEU A 208 -27.71 -32.61 7.67
CA LEU A 208 -26.61 -32.73 8.62
C LEU A 208 -26.35 -31.40 9.34
N LEU A 209 -26.36 -30.29 8.59
CA LEU A 209 -26.17 -28.93 9.09
C LEU A 209 -27.37 -28.45 9.92
N MET A 210 -28.58 -28.80 9.50
CA MET A 210 -29.85 -28.45 10.17
C MET A 210 -30.39 -29.59 11.04
N ARG A 211 -29.55 -30.52 11.45
CA ARG A 211 -29.94 -31.62 12.34
C ARG A 211 -30.51 -31.04 13.64
N ASP A 212 -31.57 -31.65 14.18
CA ASP A 212 -32.19 -31.30 15.47
C ASP A 212 -31.21 -31.53 16.65
N SER A 213 -30.23 -30.66 16.77
CA SER A 213 -29.14 -30.72 17.73
C SER A 213 -28.64 -29.30 18.00
N VAL A 214 -28.41 -29.00 19.28
CA VAL A 214 -27.91 -27.68 19.69
C VAL A 214 -26.44 -27.47 19.29
N PHE A 215 -25.69 -28.55 19.01
CA PHE A 215 -24.24 -28.47 18.81
C PHE A 215 -23.81 -27.68 17.56
N PRO A 216 -24.34 -27.89 16.34
CA PRO A 216 -23.92 -27.13 15.15
C PRO A 216 -24.24 -25.64 15.26
N LEU A 217 -25.49 -25.30 15.61
CA LEU A 217 -25.92 -23.91 15.75
C LEU A 217 -25.17 -23.21 16.90
N GLY A 218 -25.05 -23.87 18.05
CA GLY A 218 -24.35 -23.34 19.21
C GLY A 218 -22.86 -23.08 18.94
N TYR A 219 -22.18 -24.01 18.25
CA TYR A 219 -20.78 -23.84 17.87
C TYR A 219 -20.59 -22.67 16.88
N THR A 220 -21.45 -22.55 15.87
CA THR A 220 -21.43 -21.41 14.93
C THR A 220 -21.68 -20.07 15.63
N VAL A 221 -22.72 -19.98 16.47
CA VAL A 221 -23.05 -18.73 17.20
C VAL A 221 -21.90 -18.34 18.14
N MET A 222 -21.32 -19.31 18.86
CA MET A 222 -20.18 -19.07 19.73
C MET A 222 -18.95 -18.59 18.96
N ALA A 223 -18.63 -19.20 17.81
CA ALA A 223 -17.51 -18.80 16.98
C ALA A 223 -17.70 -17.39 16.40
N ILE A 224 -18.89 -17.06 15.91
CA ILE A 224 -19.22 -15.72 15.40
C ILE A 224 -19.15 -14.69 16.54
N ALA A 225 -19.75 -14.98 17.70
CA ALA A 225 -19.71 -14.09 18.86
C ALA A 225 -18.26 -13.85 19.31
N TYR A 226 -17.45 -14.90 19.36
CA TYR A 226 -16.03 -14.82 19.69
C TYR A 226 -15.25 -13.94 18.70
N ALA A 227 -15.43 -14.16 17.39
CA ALA A 227 -14.82 -13.34 16.36
C ALA A 227 -15.25 -11.87 16.44
N VAL A 228 -16.55 -11.59 16.59
CA VAL A 228 -17.06 -10.21 16.70
C VAL A 228 -16.54 -9.51 17.95
N LEU A 229 -16.49 -10.19 19.10
CA LEU A 229 -15.93 -9.65 20.33
C LEU A 229 -14.44 -9.31 20.18
N LEU A 230 -13.68 -10.19 19.51
CA LEU A 230 -12.26 -9.98 19.26
C LEU A 230 -12.04 -8.81 18.28
N LEU A 231 -12.84 -8.71 17.21
CA LEU A 231 -12.81 -7.57 16.28
C LEU A 231 -13.08 -6.25 16.99
N ARG A 232 -14.08 -6.20 17.88
CA ARG A 232 -14.40 -4.98 18.64
C ARG A 232 -13.28 -4.54 19.59
N ARG A 233 -12.43 -5.47 20.04
CA ARG A 233 -11.35 -5.21 21.01
C ARG A 233 -9.94 -5.29 20.39
N VAL A 234 -9.84 -5.39 19.07
CA VAL A 234 -8.57 -5.57 18.35
C VAL A 234 -7.53 -4.48 18.65
N HIS A 235 -7.98 -3.24 18.89
CA HIS A 235 -7.13 -2.08 19.16
C HIS A 235 -6.76 -1.90 20.65
N THR A 236 -7.12 -2.84 21.54
CA THR A 236 -6.80 -2.71 22.97
C THR A 236 -5.36 -3.14 23.24
N ASP A 237 -4.57 -2.31 23.95
CA ASP A 237 -3.16 -2.59 24.30
C ASP A 237 -2.95 -3.96 24.96
N LYS A 238 -3.90 -4.39 25.81
CA LYS A 238 -3.87 -5.72 26.45
C LYS A 238 -3.82 -6.85 25.42
N LEU A 239 -4.60 -6.73 24.35
CA LEU A 239 -4.70 -7.76 23.33
C LEU A 239 -3.54 -7.70 22.32
N GLN A 240 -2.89 -6.56 22.17
CA GLN A 240 -1.75 -6.41 21.26
C GLN A 240 -0.43 -6.87 21.90
N ARG A 241 -0.27 -6.70 23.22
CA ARG A 241 1.05 -6.89 23.87
C ARG A 241 1.16 -8.12 24.76
N HIS A 242 0.04 -8.73 25.18
CA HIS A 242 0.07 -9.83 26.16
C HIS A 242 -0.13 -11.20 25.50
N ALA A 243 0.35 -12.25 26.17
CA ALA A 243 0.18 -13.65 25.75
C ALA A 243 -1.31 -14.06 25.55
N ILE A 244 -2.23 -13.41 26.28
CA ILE A 244 -3.67 -13.59 26.08
C ILE A 244 -4.10 -13.18 24.67
N GLY A 245 -3.50 -12.11 24.14
CA GLY A 245 -3.70 -11.67 22.75
C GLY A 245 -3.21 -12.71 21.75
N LEU A 246 -1.99 -13.22 21.95
CA LEU A 246 -1.41 -14.27 21.11
C LEU A 246 -2.34 -15.48 21.02
N LEU A 247 -2.85 -15.96 22.16
CA LEU A 247 -3.84 -17.04 22.21
C LEU A 247 -5.15 -16.66 21.52
N ALA A 248 -5.65 -15.44 21.75
CA ALA A 248 -6.94 -15.02 21.20
C ALA A 248 -6.92 -14.89 19.66
N PHE A 249 -5.89 -14.27 19.10
CA PHE A 249 -5.76 -14.12 17.64
C PHE A 249 -5.49 -15.46 16.95
N SER A 250 -4.59 -16.28 17.50
CA SER A 250 -4.28 -17.60 16.91
C SER A 250 -5.46 -18.56 16.99
N SER A 251 -6.19 -18.59 18.12
CA SER A 251 -7.37 -19.44 18.27
C SER A 251 -8.54 -18.98 17.42
N CYS A 252 -8.82 -17.68 17.34
CA CYS A 252 -9.88 -17.16 16.49
C CYS A 252 -9.58 -17.44 15.01
N ALA A 253 -8.35 -17.16 14.55
CA ALA A 253 -7.93 -17.48 13.20
C ALA A 253 -8.05 -18.99 12.90
N GLY A 254 -7.63 -19.85 13.82
CA GLY A 254 -7.69 -21.31 13.66
C GLY A 254 -9.13 -21.87 13.63
N VAL A 255 -10.03 -21.35 14.47
CA VAL A 255 -11.46 -21.68 14.43
C VAL A 255 -12.08 -21.24 13.11
N MET A 256 -11.81 -20.01 12.66
CA MET A 256 -12.28 -19.52 11.36
C MET A 256 -11.73 -20.36 10.20
N ALA A 257 -10.49 -20.84 10.28
CA ALA A 257 -9.92 -21.79 9.31
C ALA A 257 -10.68 -23.12 9.26
N GLY A 258 -11.19 -23.59 10.41
CA GLY A 258 -12.12 -24.73 10.49
C GLY A 258 -13.41 -24.48 9.70
N PHE A 259 -14.03 -23.31 9.88
CA PHE A 259 -15.24 -22.91 9.13
C PHE A 259 -14.97 -22.73 7.63
N THR A 260 -13.83 -22.16 7.24
CA THR A 260 -13.41 -22.05 5.84
C THR A 260 -13.28 -23.43 5.21
N SER A 261 -12.64 -24.38 5.91
CA SER A 261 -12.47 -25.76 5.44
C SER A 261 -13.81 -26.51 5.39
N LEU A 262 -14.69 -26.29 6.36
CA LEU A 262 -16.06 -26.83 6.37
C LEU A 262 -16.86 -26.37 5.15
N ALA A 263 -16.88 -25.06 4.88
CA ALA A 263 -17.58 -24.49 3.73
C ALA A 263 -16.98 -25.01 2.41
N THR A 264 -15.64 -25.05 2.31
CA THR A 264 -14.94 -25.57 1.13
C THR A 264 -15.26 -27.04 0.88
N LYS A 265 -15.18 -27.89 1.92
CA LYS A 265 -15.54 -29.31 1.82
C LYS A 265 -16.99 -29.50 1.40
N SER A 266 -17.90 -28.68 1.93
CA SER A 266 -19.33 -28.71 1.58
C SER A 266 -19.54 -28.44 0.09
N VAL A 267 -18.89 -27.41 -0.45
CA VAL A 267 -18.92 -27.08 -1.88
C VAL A 267 -18.34 -28.21 -2.73
N VAL A 268 -17.19 -28.79 -2.31
CA VAL A 268 -16.53 -29.89 -3.04
C VAL A 268 -17.41 -31.14 -3.09
N GLU A 269 -18.00 -31.56 -1.97
CA GLU A 269 -18.87 -32.75 -1.92
C GLU A 269 -20.12 -32.59 -2.78
N VAL A 270 -20.79 -31.43 -2.71
CA VAL A 270 -21.97 -31.15 -3.53
C VAL A 270 -21.61 -31.11 -5.01
N THR A 271 -20.49 -30.47 -5.38
CA THR A 271 -20.01 -30.42 -6.76
C THR A 271 -19.71 -31.83 -7.28
N LYS A 272 -19.04 -32.66 -6.47
CA LYS A 272 -18.73 -34.05 -6.80
C LYS A 272 -20.00 -34.88 -7.02
N SER A 273 -21.03 -34.71 -6.19
CA SER A 273 -22.33 -35.38 -6.39
C SER A 273 -23.02 -34.89 -7.65
N ALA A 274 -23.08 -33.58 -7.88
CA ALA A 274 -23.70 -32.99 -9.08
C ALA A 274 -23.04 -33.48 -10.38
N LEU A 275 -21.71 -33.61 -10.40
CA LEU A 275 -20.96 -34.15 -11.54
C LEU A 275 -21.27 -35.63 -11.78
N LYS A 276 -21.38 -36.43 -10.72
CA LYS A 276 -21.67 -37.86 -10.80
C LYS A 276 -23.09 -38.13 -11.28
N ASP A 277 -24.05 -37.35 -10.78
CA ASP A 277 -25.48 -37.55 -11.05
C ASP A 277 -25.98 -36.70 -12.24
N HIS A 278 -25.09 -35.94 -12.90
CA HIS A 278 -25.37 -34.99 -13.99
C HIS A 278 -26.46 -33.94 -13.66
N ASP A 279 -26.61 -33.59 -12.38
CA ASP A 279 -27.62 -32.62 -11.90
C ASP A 279 -27.03 -31.21 -11.75
N TRP A 280 -27.08 -30.43 -12.83
CA TRP A 280 -26.55 -29.07 -12.88
C TRP A 280 -27.43 -28.03 -12.17
N LEU A 281 -28.69 -28.35 -11.88
CA LEU A 281 -29.62 -27.40 -11.23
C LEU A 281 -29.21 -27.09 -9.78
N VAL A 282 -28.44 -27.98 -9.16
CA VAL A 282 -27.88 -27.82 -7.82
C VAL A 282 -27.05 -26.54 -7.69
N PHE A 283 -26.35 -26.10 -8.75
CA PHE A 283 -25.52 -24.90 -8.74
C PHE A 283 -26.33 -23.60 -8.63
N PHE A 284 -27.61 -23.61 -9.05
CA PHE A 284 -28.53 -22.47 -8.91
C PHE A 284 -29.33 -22.51 -7.61
N ASN A 285 -29.19 -23.56 -6.81
CA ASN A 285 -29.91 -23.68 -5.55
C ASN A 285 -29.43 -22.61 -4.54
N PRO A 286 -30.33 -21.85 -3.89
CA PRO A 286 -29.96 -20.81 -2.93
C PRO A 286 -29.07 -21.33 -1.78
N PHE A 287 -29.27 -22.58 -1.35
CA PHE A 287 -28.48 -23.19 -0.29
C PHE A 287 -27.04 -23.49 -0.74
N PHE A 288 -26.83 -23.89 -1.99
CA PHE A 288 -25.49 -24.06 -2.55
C PHE A 288 -24.78 -22.71 -2.71
N ILE A 289 -25.48 -21.68 -3.20
CA ILE A 289 -24.96 -20.31 -3.29
C ILE A 289 -24.54 -19.81 -1.90
N LEU A 290 -25.35 -20.08 -0.86
CA LEU A 290 -25.00 -19.73 0.52
C LEU A 290 -23.72 -20.42 0.99
N MET A 291 -23.49 -21.70 0.65
CA MET A 291 -22.23 -22.39 0.97
C MET A 291 -21.03 -21.78 0.25
N VAL A 292 -21.18 -21.40 -1.02
CA VAL A 292 -20.14 -20.72 -1.79
C VAL A 292 -19.80 -19.37 -1.15
N LEU A 293 -20.81 -18.60 -0.73
CA LEU A 293 -20.63 -17.32 -0.02
C LEU A 293 -20.06 -17.49 1.39
N ALA A 294 -20.29 -18.63 2.05
CA ALA A 294 -19.73 -18.92 3.36
C ALA A 294 -18.20 -19.03 3.34
N VAL A 295 -17.60 -19.44 2.21
CA VAL A 295 -16.14 -19.53 2.03
C VAL A 295 -15.47 -18.16 2.25
N PRO A 296 -15.75 -17.09 1.47
CA PRO A 296 -15.15 -15.78 1.72
C PRO A 296 -15.57 -15.17 3.06
N CYS A 297 -16.79 -15.43 3.55
CA CYS A 297 -17.24 -14.94 4.86
C CYS A 297 -16.42 -15.51 6.03
N ALA A 298 -15.92 -16.74 5.93
CA ALA A 298 -15.03 -17.33 6.94
C ALA A 298 -13.55 -16.99 6.68
N LEU A 299 -13.14 -16.98 5.41
CA LEU A 299 -11.77 -16.73 4.99
C LEU A 299 -11.30 -15.30 5.30
N VAL A 300 -12.16 -14.29 5.12
CA VAL A 300 -11.76 -12.89 5.35
C VAL A 300 -11.42 -12.63 6.83
N PRO A 301 -12.27 -12.97 7.82
CA PRO A 301 -11.89 -12.88 9.23
C PRO A 301 -10.68 -13.76 9.59
N GLN A 302 -10.58 -14.97 9.03
CA GLN A 302 -9.42 -15.83 9.21
C GLN A 302 -8.11 -15.12 8.82
N LEU A 303 -8.06 -14.57 7.60
CA LEU A 303 -6.88 -13.84 7.11
C LEU A 303 -6.63 -12.56 7.89
N PHE A 304 -7.66 -11.85 8.30
CA PHE A 304 -7.52 -10.66 9.13
C PHE A 304 -6.86 -10.97 10.48
N PHE A 305 -7.36 -11.96 11.23
CA PHE A 305 -6.81 -12.34 12.52
C PHE A 305 -5.42 -12.97 12.40
N LEU A 306 -5.18 -13.74 11.33
CA LEU A 306 -3.85 -14.25 11.00
C LEU A 306 -2.86 -13.09 10.79
N ASN A 307 -3.21 -12.11 9.95
CA ASN A 307 -2.33 -10.99 9.64
C ASN A 307 -2.12 -10.07 10.86
N LYS A 308 -3.16 -9.76 11.62
CA LYS A 308 -3.04 -8.97 12.86
C LYS A 308 -2.24 -9.72 13.93
N GLY A 309 -2.43 -11.03 14.05
CA GLY A 309 -1.65 -11.87 14.93
C GLY A 309 -0.16 -11.89 14.58
N LEU A 310 0.16 -12.00 13.29
CA LEU A 310 1.52 -11.88 12.76
C LEU A 310 2.11 -10.49 13.03
N GLU A 311 1.32 -9.43 12.85
CA GLU A 311 1.73 -8.05 13.12
C GLU A 311 2.08 -7.84 14.60
N PHE A 312 1.30 -8.38 15.54
CA PHE A 312 1.51 -8.13 16.97
C PHE A 312 2.54 -9.05 17.62
N PHE A 313 2.65 -10.31 17.18
CA PHE A 313 3.43 -11.34 17.89
C PHE A 313 4.58 -11.94 17.06
N GLY A 314 4.72 -11.51 15.81
CA GLY A 314 5.72 -12.02 14.88
C GLY A 314 5.44 -13.46 14.41
N THR A 315 6.07 -13.85 13.31
CA THR A 315 5.84 -15.13 12.65
C THR A 315 6.28 -16.31 13.51
N LEU A 316 7.41 -16.18 14.21
CA LEU A 316 8.04 -17.26 14.96
C LEU A 316 7.14 -17.84 16.07
N LYS A 317 6.39 -17.01 16.78
CA LYS A 317 5.48 -17.45 17.85
C LYS A 317 4.07 -17.71 17.33
N PHE A 318 3.59 -16.87 16.42
CA PHE A 318 2.19 -16.91 16.00
C PHE A 318 1.87 -18.14 15.14
N ILE A 319 2.71 -18.46 14.15
CA ILE A 319 2.40 -19.52 13.17
C ILE A 319 2.27 -20.91 13.80
N PRO A 320 3.20 -21.39 14.66
CA PRO A 320 3.04 -22.71 15.26
C PRO A 320 1.76 -22.79 16.12
N LEU A 321 1.47 -21.75 16.89
CA LEU A 321 0.26 -21.72 17.71
C LEU A 321 -1.02 -21.68 16.86
N TYR A 322 -1.04 -20.88 15.79
CA TYR A 322 -2.12 -20.87 14.81
C TYR A 322 -2.34 -22.25 14.17
N GLN A 323 -1.27 -22.98 13.85
CA GLN A 323 -1.37 -24.35 13.31
C GLN A 323 -1.99 -25.32 14.32
N ALA A 324 -1.66 -25.21 15.60
CA ALA A 324 -2.35 -26.01 16.64
C ALA A 324 -3.86 -25.71 16.67
N PHE A 325 -4.25 -24.44 16.55
CA PHE A 325 -5.66 -24.07 16.50
C PHE A 325 -6.35 -24.39 15.18
N ILE A 326 -5.64 -24.47 14.04
CA ILE A 326 -6.16 -25.05 12.79
C ILE A 326 -6.56 -26.51 13.02
N ILE A 327 -5.70 -27.29 13.70
CA ILE A 327 -5.98 -28.71 13.99
C ILE A 327 -7.26 -28.82 14.82
N ILE A 328 -7.35 -28.04 15.90
CA ILE A 328 -8.53 -28.00 16.79
C ILE A 328 -9.78 -27.54 16.04
N GLY A 329 -9.69 -26.48 15.22
CA GLY A 329 -10.81 -25.93 14.47
C GLY A 329 -11.34 -26.90 13.41
N ASN A 330 -10.44 -27.54 12.66
CA ASN A 330 -10.82 -28.54 11.65
C ASN A 330 -11.40 -29.81 12.29
N MET A 331 -10.79 -30.30 13.37
CA MET A 331 -11.33 -31.42 14.14
C MET A 331 -12.72 -31.08 14.68
N GLY A 332 -12.89 -29.91 15.30
CA GLY A 332 -14.17 -29.46 15.85
C GLY A 332 -15.25 -29.39 14.79
N CYS A 333 -14.95 -28.81 13.62
CA CYS A 333 -15.92 -28.72 12.53
C CYS A 333 -16.26 -30.11 11.95
N GLY A 334 -15.28 -31.00 11.76
CA GLY A 334 -15.51 -32.37 11.31
C GLY A 334 -16.37 -33.19 12.28
N MET A 335 -16.14 -33.03 13.58
CA MET A 335 -16.91 -33.69 14.63
C MET A 335 -18.35 -33.16 14.73
N VAL A 336 -18.52 -31.84 14.78
CA VAL A 336 -19.82 -31.21 15.05
C VAL A 336 -20.74 -31.25 13.83
N PHE A 337 -20.24 -30.86 12.66
CA PHE A 337 -21.07 -30.73 11.46
C PHE A 337 -21.14 -32.02 10.65
N TYR A 338 -20.01 -32.68 10.40
CA TYR A 338 -20.01 -33.92 9.62
C TYR A 338 -20.34 -35.17 10.43
N ASN A 339 -20.36 -35.06 11.76
CA ASN A 339 -20.60 -36.18 12.67
C ASN A 339 -19.67 -37.37 12.38
N GLU A 340 -18.42 -37.09 11.95
CA GLU A 340 -17.45 -38.08 11.42
C GLU A 340 -17.07 -39.13 12.49
N MET A 341 -17.11 -38.74 13.76
CA MET A 341 -16.72 -39.60 14.88
C MET A 341 -17.84 -40.53 15.37
N ALA A 342 -19.05 -40.45 14.81
CA ALA A 342 -20.15 -41.29 15.27
C ALA A 342 -19.96 -42.78 14.92
N SER A 343 -19.13 -43.12 13.94
CA SER A 343 -18.77 -44.50 13.59
C SER A 343 -17.56 -45.04 14.34
N TYR A 344 -16.88 -44.21 15.15
CA TYR A 344 -15.67 -44.63 15.86
C TYR A 344 -16.05 -45.48 17.07
N SER A 345 -15.36 -46.61 17.25
CA SER A 345 -15.39 -47.34 18.51
C SER A 345 -14.73 -46.51 19.62
N TYR A 346 -15.05 -46.80 20.88
CA TYR A 346 -14.45 -46.11 22.03
C TYR A 346 -12.92 -46.09 21.97
N ASN A 347 -12.30 -47.23 21.65
CA ASN A 347 -10.84 -47.35 21.54
C ASN A 347 -10.29 -46.51 20.38
N ALA A 348 -10.94 -46.55 19.20
CA ALA A 348 -10.51 -45.76 18.05
C ALA A 348 -10.61 -44.25 18.34
N LEU A 349 -11.68 -43.81 19.04
CA LEU A 349 -11.85 -42.42 19.43
C LEU A 349 -10.78 -41.97 20.44
N VAL A 350 -10.44 -42.80 21.42
CA VAL A 350 -9.38 -42.51 22.40
C VAL A 350 -8.02 -42.40 21.71
N PHE A 351 -7.69 -43.31 20.78
CA PHE A 351 -6.45 -43.21 20.02
C PHE A 351 -6.40 -41.95 19.16
N PHE A 352 -7.50 -41.59 18.49
CA PHE A 352 -7.58 -40.39 17.67
C PHE A 352 -7.43 -39.09 18.49
N LEU A 353 -8.13 -38.96 19.63
CA LEU A 353 -7.94 -37.80 20.50
C LEU A 353 -6.52 -37.78 21.10
N GLY A 354 -5.96 -38.94 21.43
CA GLY A 354 -4.59 -39.09 21.88
C GLY A 354 -3.57 -38.62 20.83
N GLY A 355 -3.71 -39.03 19.58
CA GLY A 355 -2.82 -38.64 18.47
C GLY A 355 -2.88 -37.13 18.19
N ILE A 356 -4.06 -36.52 18.22
CA ILE A 356 -4.23 -35.06 18.16
C ILE A 356 -3.48 -34.36 19.30
N MET A 357 -3.63 -34.84 20.54
CA MET A 357 -2.94 -34.24 21.70
C MET A 357 -1.41 -34.39 21.62
N ILE A 358 -0.92 -35.53 21.11
CA ILE A 358 0.50 -35.75 20.83
C ILE A 358 0.98 -34.76 19.76
N THR A 359 0.24 -34.61 18.67
CA THR A 359 0.56 -33.67 17.58
C THR A 359 0.64 -32.23 18.09
N ILE A 360 -0.37 -31.77 18.85
CA ILE A 360 -0.39 -30.44 19.46
C ILE A 360 0.79 -30.26 20.43
N SER A 361 1.12 -31.30 21.22
CA SER A 361 2.27 -31.26 22.13
C SER A 361 3.58 -31.06 21.37
N GLY A 362 3.75 -31.72 20.22
CA GLY A 362 4.91 -31.51 19.35
C GLY A 362 4.99 -30.09 18.80
N VAL A 363 3.86 -29.49 18.42
CA VAL A 363 3.79 -28.07 18.02
C VAL A 363 4.12 -27.14 19.19
N CYS A 364 3.68 -27.45 20.41
CA CYS A 364 4.04 -26.69 21.61
C CYS A 364 5.54 -26.77 21.94
N VAL A 365 6.18 -27.92 21.74
CA VAL A 365 7.66 -28.05 21.89
C VAL A 365 8.39 -27.12 20.91
N LEU A 366 7.84 -26.93 19.70
CA LEU A 366 8.40 -25.98 18.74
C LEU A 366 8.27 -24.52 19.23
N LEU A 367 7.22 -24.17 19.97
CA LEU A 367 7.09 -22.84 20.61
C LEU A 367 8.13 -22.63 21.71
N VAL A 368 8.41 -23.66 22.52
CA VAL A 368 9.44 -23.60 23.58
C VAL A 368 10.82 -23.32 23.00
N LYS A 369 11.15 -23.89 21.82
CA LYS A 369 12.39 -23.56 21.09
C LYS A 369 12.53 -22.06 20.85
N VAL A 370 11.47 -21.42 20.38
CA VAL A 370 11.47 -19.98 20.04
C VAL A 370 11.76 -19.13 21.27
N ASP A 371 11.22 -19.51 22.43
CA ASP A 371 11.50 -18.84 23.70
C ASP A 371 12.93 -19.10 24.22
N TYR A 372 13.45 -20.32 24.05
CA TYR A 372 14.82 -20.67 24.42
C TYR A 372 15.85 -19.91 23.58
N GLU A 373 15.69 -19.88 22.25
CA GLU A 373 16.57 -19.12 21.34
C GLU A 373 16.54 -17.60 21.61
N LYS A 374 15.40 -17.05 22.07
CA LYS A 374 15.29 -15.65 22.51
C LYS A 374 16.13 -15.37 23.77
N ASN A 375 16.15 -16.30 24.73
CA ASN A 375 16.84 -16.13 26.01
C ASN A 375 18.34 -16.44 25.96
N SER A 376 18.82 -17.26 25.02
CA SER A 376 20.22 -17.71 24.96
C SER A 376 21.20 -16.77 24.22
N GLY A 377 20.77 -15.60 23.75
CA GLY A 377 21.67 -14.50 23.35
C GLY A 377 22.59 -14.74 22.13
N ASP A 378 22.42 -15.80 21.32
CA ASP A 378 23.23 -16.05 20.12
C ASP A 378 22.80 -15.13 18.95
N GLY A 379 23.16 -13.85 19.07
CA GLY A 379 22.69 -12.73 18.24
C GLY A 379 23.31 -12.58 16.86
N ARG A 380 24.15 -13.51 16.38
CA ARG A 380 24.90 -13.32 15.12
C ARG A 380 24.26 -13.91 13.84
N ARG A 381 23.21 -14.73 13.95
CA ARG A 381 22.57 -15.38 12.78
C ARG A 381 21.09 -15.05 12.56
N SER A 382 20.47 -14.35 13.51
CA SER A 382 19.05 -13.94 13.49
C SER A 382 18.77 -12.77 12.52
N THR A 383 19.75 -12.25 11.80
CA THR A 383 19.60 -11.01 10.99
C THR A 383 18.79 -11.22 9.71
N ALA A 384 18.81 -12.41 9.10
CA ALA A 384 18.07 -12.68 7.86
C ALA A 384 16.57 -12.97 8.09
N VAL A 385 16.21 -13.47 9.28
CA VAL A 385 14.81 -13.69 9.69
C VAL A 385 14.22 -12.43 10.34
N LYS A 386 15.03 -11.65 11.08
CA LYS A 386 14.64 -10.33 11.61
C LYS A 386 14.27 -9.30 10.53
N ALA A 387 14.76 -9.47 9.29
CA ALA A 387 14.38 -8.60 8.17
C ALA A 387 12.94 -8.81 7.67
N VAL A 388 12.26 -9.89 8.10
CA VAL A 388 10.88 -10.22 7.73
C VAL A 388 9.90 -10.03 8.91
N ASP A 389 10.39 -9.89 10.14
CA ASP A 389 9.61 -10.04 11.39
C ASP A 389 9.58 -8.78 12.30
N ARG A 390 9.77 -7.57 11.77
CA ARG A 390 9.49 -6.35 12.56
C ARG A 390 8.01 -5.97 12.39
N PRO A 391 7.17 -6.20 13.41
CA PRO A 391 6.77 -5.07 14.27
C PRO A 391 6.82 -5.34 15.80
N MET A 392 6.92 -4.21 16.53
CA MET A 392 6.50 -3.94 17.92
C MET A 392 7.43 -4.16 19.13
N ASP A 393 8.44 -5.04 19.13
CA ASP A 393 9.36 -5.16 20.29
C ASP A 393 10.53 -4.15 20.19
N GLU A 394 10.28 -2.84 20.28
CA GLU A 394 11.36 -1.82 20.46
C GLU A 394 10.82 -0.44 20.92
N LEU A 395 9.96 -0.39 21.94
CA LEU A 395 9.31 0.85 22.46
C LEU A 395 9.88 1.35 23.80
N LEU A 396 11.20 1.39 23.97
CA LEU A 396 11.83 2.02 25.14
C LEU A 396 12.85 3.12 24.83
N ASP A 397 12.87 3.68 23.61
CA ASP A 397 13.60 4.93 23.36
C ASP A 397 12.92 5.80 22.26
N HIS A 398 11.93 6.59 22.66
CA HIS A 398 11.11 7.38 21.74
C HIS A 398 11.81 8.63 21.16
N LYS A 399 12.85 9.17 21.80
CA LYS A 399 13.49 10.42 21.35
C LYS A 399 14.52 10.22 20.25
N SER A 400 15.24 9.10 20.25
CA SER A 400 16.23 8.77 19.20
C SER A 400 15.55 8.33 17.89
N ARG A 401 14.49 7.52 17.99
CA ARG A 401 13.79 6.93 16.83
C ARG A 401 12.96 7.92 15.99
N ASP A 402 12.36 8.95 16.60
CA ASP A 402 11.63 9.96 15.81
C ASP A 402 12.59 10.77 14.92
N LYS A 403 13.81 11.01 15.39
CA LYS A 403 14.84 11.70 14.62
C LYS A 403 15.30 10.86 13.42
N GLU A 404 15.45 9.54 13.60
CA GLU A 404 15.77 8.61 12.50
C GLU A 404 14.58 8.41 11.53
N ARG A 405 13.33 8.35 12.03
CA ARG A 405 12.14 8.09 11.20
C ARG A 405 11.82 9.23 10.24
N PHE A 406 11.94 10.47 10.71
CA PHE A 406 11.68 11.69 9.93
C PHE A 406 12.97 12.37 9.47
N GLU A 407 14.08 11.64 9.45
CA GLU A 407 15.31 12.12 8.85
C GLU A 407 15.08 12.39 7.36
N THR A 408 15.69 13.48 6.91
CA THR A 408 15.59 14.01 5.56
C THR A 408 16.99 14.22 5.02
N ASP A 409 17.14 14.18 3.70
CA ASP A 409 18.46 14.31 3.05
C ASP A 409 19.10 15.69 3.24
N PHE A 410 18.32 16.68 3.66
CA PHE A 410 18.75 18.06 3.84
C PHE A 410 17.96 18.73 4.97
N THR A 411 18.56 19.70 5.65
CA THR A 411 17.89 20.45 6.72
C THR A 411 17.05 21.60 6.19
N LEU A 412 16.21 22.21 7.05
CA LEU A 412 15.40 23.37 6.68
C LEU A 412 16.26 24.56 6.24
N GLU A 413 17.44 24.73 6.83
CA GLU A 413 18.40 25.81 6.53
C GLU A 413 19.08 25.63 5.17
N GLN A 414 19.15 24.40 4.66
CA GLN A 414 19.71 24.10 3.33
C GLN A 414 18.70 24.34 2.20
N MET A 415 17.41 24.52 2.52
CA MET A 415 16.39 24.85 1.53
C MET A 415 16.49 26.32 1.12
N LYS A 416 16.34 26.58 -0.18
CA LYS A 416 16.20 27.96 -0.70
C LYS A 416 14.74 28.25 -1.02
N TRP A 417 14.35 29.49 -0.81
CA TRP A 417 12.97 29.95 -0.89
C TRP A 417 12.87 31.10 -1.89
N ALA A 418 11.78 31.17 -2.65
CA ALA A 418 11.41 32.40 -3.33
C ALA A 418 10.94 33.43 -2.29
N THR A 419 11.45 34.66 -2.37
CA THR A 419 11.17 35.74 -1.41
C THR A 419 10.98 37.07 -2.13
N ASP A 420 10.08 37.91 -1.65
CA ASP A 420 10.11 39.35 -1.94
C ASP A 420 11.34 39.93 -1.21
N SER A 421 12.40 40.33 -1.93
CA SER A 421 13.57 40.94 -1.27
C SER A 421 13.32 42.42 -0.92
N GLU A 422 13.96 42.96 0.13
CA GLU A 422 13.83 44.38 0.50
C GLU A 422 14.38 45.35 -0.57
N ASP A 423 15.28 44.86 -1.44
CA ASP A 423 15.86 45.59 -2.58
C ASP A 423 15.20 45.24 -3.93
N ALA A 424 14.14 44.42 -3.94
CA ALA A 424 13.46 43.98 -5.17
C ALA A 424 12.55 45.06 -5.75
N LYS A 425 12.37 45.03 -7.08
CA LYS A 425 11.28 45.77 -7.73
C LYS A 425 9.93 45.27 -7.17
N PRO A 426 8.92 46.14 -7.01
CA PRO A 426 7.59 45.68 -6.63
C PRO A 426 7.09 44.63 -7.65
N ASN A 427 6.70 43.44 -7.17
CA ASN A 427 6.17 42.26 -7.88
C ASN A 427 7.09 41.03 -8.12
N ASP A 428 8.17 40.84 -7.36
CA ASP A 428 9.04 39.65 -7.53
C ASP A 428 8.40 38.31 -7.08
N LEU A 429 7.44 38.32 -6.14
CA LEU A 429 6.63 37.16 -5.75
C LEU A 429 5.12 37.52 -5.75
N ARG A 430 4.35 36.88 -6.64
CA ARG A 430 2.88 37.00 -6.71
C ARG A 430 2.22 35.66 -6.39
N VAL A 431 1.16 35.69 -5.60
CA VAL A 431 0.34 34.51 -5.31
C VAL A 431 -1.08 34.75 -5.80
N CYS A 432 -1.66 33.77 -6.48
CA CYS A 432 -3.04 33.79 -6.93
C CYS A 432 -3.90 32.88 -6.04
N ARG A 433 -5.05 33.39 -5.61
CA ARG A 433 -5.90 32.80 -4.56
C ARG A 433 -7.09 32.01 -5.11
N ASP A 434 -7.38 32.18 -6.40
CA ASP A 434 -8.41 31.43 -7.11
C ASP A 434 -8.07 31.26 -8.59
N PHE A 435 -8.97 30.60 -9.33
CA PHE A 435 -8.76 30.31 -10.75
C PHE A 435 -8.80 31.57 -11.64
N HIS A 436 -9.62 32.57 -11.35
CA HIS A 436 -9.66 33.80 -12.15
C HIS A 436 -8.37 34.61 -12.00
N GLU A 437 -7.84 34.73 -10.78
CA GLU A 437 -6.53 35.36 -10.55
C GLU A 437 -5.42 34.60 -11.27
N CYS A 438 -5.49 33.27 -11.34
CA CYS A 438 -4.56 32.46 -12.12
C CYS A 438 -4.68 32.72 -13.63
N GLN A 439 -5.91 32.82 -14.18
CA GLN A 439 -6.12 33.12 -15.59
C GLN A 439 -5.59 34.52 -15.94
N GLU A 440 -5.85 35.51 -15.09
CA GLU A 440 -5.31 36.86 -15.22
C GLU A 440 -3.78 36.84 -15.31
N ALA A 441 -3.12 36.12 -14.39
CA ALA A 441 -1.67 35.99 -14.40
C ALA A 441 -1.16 35.31 -15.68
N ILE A 442 -1.85 34.28 -16.18
CA ILE A 442 -1.48 33.62 -17.45
C ILE A 442 -1.57 34.62 -18.62
N VAL A 443 -2.65 35.40 -18.71
CA VAL A 443 -2.82 36.41 -19.77
C VAL A 443 -1.71 37.45 -19.70
N GLU A 444 -1.46 38.02 -18.51
CA GLU A 444 -0.40 39.02 -18.29
C GLU A 444 0.99 38.49 -18.68
N LEU A 445 1.32 37.25 -18.31
CA LEU A 445 2.60 36.63 -18.62
C LEU A 445 2.75 36.37 -20.14
N LEU A 446 1.73 35.80 -20.80
CA LEU A 446 1.79 35.54 -22.23
C LEU A 446 1.85 36.82 -23.07
N VAL A 447 1.13 37.87 -22.66
CA VAL A 447 1.15 39.18 -23.33
C VAL A 447 2.49 39.89 -23.13
N SER A 448 3.12 39.74 -21.97
CA SER A 448 4.40 40.39 -21.66
C SER A 448 5.63 39.71 -22.25
N ALA A 449 5.55 38.43 -22.63
CA ALA A 449 6.68 37.70 -23.23
C ALA A 449 7.24 38.36 -24.50
N ARG A 450 8.57 38.44 -24.60
CA ARG A 450 9.32 39.06 -25.70
C ARG A 450 10.38 38.18 -26.34
N LYS A 451 10.87 37.16 -25.63
CA LYS A 451 11.97 36.28 -26.03
C LYS A 451 11.52 34.82 -26.11
N SER A 452 10.97 34.27 -25.03
CA SER A 452 10.64 32.83 -24.99
C SER A 452 9.46 32.50 -24.07
N ILE A 453 8.77 31.40 -24.36
CA ILE A 453 7.70 30.83 -23.55
C ILE A 453 7.96 29.33 -23.40
N TYR A 454 8.04 28.85 -22.16
CA TYR A 454 8.10 27.43 -21.80
C TYR A 454 6.85 27.06 -21.00
N TYR A 455 6.00 26.21 -21.57
CA TYR A 455 4.72 25.84 -20.96
C TYR A 455 4.62 24.32 -20.77
N SER A 456 4.36 23.90 -19.54
CA SER A 456 4.15 22.50 -19.14
C SER A 456 2.72 22.32 -18.67
N THR A 457 2.00 21.35 -19.22
CA THR A 457 0.59 21.11 -18.88
C THR A 457 0.21 19.64 -18.93
N PHE A 458 -0.63 19.22 -17.99
CA PHE A 458 -1.25 17.90 -17.99
C PHE A 458 -2.47 17.86 -18.92
N LEU A 459 -3.30 18.90 -18.86
CA LEU A 459 -4.49 19.07 -19.67
C LEU A 459 -4.66 20.55 -20.01
N CYS A 460 -4.87 20.88 -21.28
CA CYS A 460 -5.14 22.27 -21.67
C CYS A 460 -6.13 22.29 -22.83
N ASP A 461 -7.27 22.95 -22.60
CA ASP A 461 -8.16 23.44 -23.65
C ASP A 461 -7.62 24.78 -24.14
N PHE A 462 -6.82 24.72 -25.20
CA PHE A 462 -6.20 25.91 -25.78
C PHE A 462 -7.22 26.89 -26.38
N THR A 463 -8.46 26.45 -26.62
CA THR A 463 -9.51 27.27 -27.23
C THR A 463 -10.37 28.01 -26.22
N GLN A 464 -10.20 27.72 -24.92
CA GLN A 464 -10.92 28.40 -23.86
C GLN A 464 -10.53 29.88 -23.79
N VAL A 465 -11.53 30.75 -23.66
CA VAL A 465 -11.33 32.18 -23.38
C VAL A 465 -10.84 32.33 -21.94
N LEU A 466 -9.72 33.04 -21.77
CA LEU A 466 -9.13 33.26 -20.45
C LEU A 466 -9.75 34.51 -19.82
N HIS A 467 -10.14 34.39 -18.54
CA HIS A 467 -10.61 35.55 -17.79
C HIS A 467 -9.49 36.58 -17.63
N THR A 468 -9.76 37.84 -17.97
CA THR A 468 -8.90 38.98 -17.67
C THR A 468 -9.73 40.24 -17.41
N THR A 469 -9.22 41.12 -16.57
CA THR A 469 -9.74 42.47 -16.32
C THR A 469 -9.28 43.50 -17.35
N ASN A 470 -8.32 43.15 -18.21
CA ASN A 470 -7.84 44.01 -19.28
C ASN A 470 -8.79 43.94 -20.49
N GLU A 471 -9.52 45.03 -20.75
CA GLU A 471 -10.48 45.16 -21.84
C GLU A 471 -9.90 44.82 -23.23
N GLU A 472 -8.60 45.07 -23.46
CA GLU A 472 -7.93 44.75 -24.73
C GLU A 472 -7.81 43.23 -24.98
N HIS A 473 -7.93 42.41 -23.93
CA HIS A 473 -7.64 40.99 -23.99
C HIS A 473 -8.80 40.10 -23.49
N MET A 474 -9.99 40.65 -23.25
CA MET A 474 -11.13 39.91 -22.69
C MET A 474 -11.61 38.72 -23.53
N ASP A 475 -11.48 38.79 -24.86
CA ASP A 475 -11.91 37.73 -25.78
C ASP A 475 -10.76 36.79 -26.19
N ASN A 476 -9.58 36.93 -25.58
CA ASN A 476 -8.42 36.15 -25.96
C ASN A 476 -8.49 34.71 -25.42
N THR A 477 -8.18 33.78 -26.30
CA THR A 477 -7.99 32.36 -25.97
C THR A 477 -6.51 32.08 -25.75
N PHE A 478 -6.18 30.95 -25.12
CA PHE A 478 -4.78 30.55 -25.00
C PHE A 478 -4.09 30.47 -26.38
N VAL A 479 -4.79 29.92 -27.40
CA VAL A 479 -4.29 29.91 -28.78
C VAL A 479 -4.06 31.32 -29.32
N SER A 480 -4.98 32.28 -29.12
CA SER A 480 -4.79 33.63 -29.69
C SER A 480 -3.56 34.32 -29.10
N LEU A 481 -3.35 34.19 -27.79
CA LEU A 481 -2.18 34.73 -27.10
C LEU A 481 -0.86 34.10 -27.58
N VAL A 482 -0.83 32.78 -27.77
CA VAL A 482 0.35 32.09 -28.31
C VAL A 482 0.62 32.51 -29.76
N ARG A 483 -0.42 32.62 -30.60
CA ARG A 483 -0.27 33.12 -31.98
C ARG A 483 0.31 34.52 -32.01
N ASP A 484 -0.16 35.40 -31.15
CA ASP A 484 0.35 36.76 -31.08
C ASP A 484 1.77 36.83 -30.51
N ALA A 485 2.15 35.94 -29.59
CA ALA A 485 3.53 35.79 -29.14
C ALA A 485 4.46 35.36 -30.28
N VAL A 486 4.08 34.36 -31.07
CA VAL A 486 4.85 33.92 -32.24
C VAL A 486 5.00 35.05 -33.26
N LYS A 487 3.94 35.84 -33.52
CA LYS A 487 4.02 37.03 -34.39
C LYS A 487 4.99 38.09 -33.87
N ARG A 488 5.14 38.21 -32.55
CA ARG A 488 6.13 39.09 -31.90
C ARG A 488 7.57 38.54 -31.97
N GLY A 489 7.77 37.34 -32.52
CA GLY A 489 9.07 36.67 -32.58
C GLY A 489 9.46 35.94 -31.30
N VAL A 490 8.49 35.61 -30.43
CA VAL A 490 8.72 34.84 -29.20
C VAL A 490 8.86 33.36 -29.54
N ASP A 491 9.90 32.72 -29.01
CA ASP A 491 10.15 31.28 -29.16
C ASP A 491 9.30 30.45 -28.18
N VAL A 492 8.42 29.57 -28.67
CA VAL A 492 7.40 28.89 -27.84
C VAL A 492 7.63 27.39 -27.78
N HIS A 493 7.79 26.87 -26.56
CA HIS A 493 8.01 25.46 -26.23
C HIS A 493 6.89 24.94 -25.33
N ILE A 494 6.27 23.82 -25.70
CA ILE A 494 5.18 23.19 -24.95
C ILE A 494 5.55 21.75 -24.61
N LEU A 495 5.62 21.42 -23.32
CA LEU A 495 5.68 20.07 -22.79
C LEU A 495 4.27 19.58 -22.49
N TYR A 496 3.84 18.52 -23.18
CA TYR A 496 2.44 18.08 -23.21
C TYR A 496 2.27 16.59 -22.89
N ASN A 497 1.12 16.24 -22.32
CA ASN A 497 0.69 14.85 -22.13
C ASN A 497 -0.19 14.37 -23.31
N PRO A 498 0.32 13.48 -24.20
CA PRO A 498 -0.41 13.06 -25.39
C PRO A 498 -1.51 12.00 -25.14
N VAL A 499 -1.74 11.57 -23.89
CA VAL A 499 -2.66 10.45 -23.58
C VAL A 499 -4.13 10.90 -23.59
N ARG A 500 -4.82 10.67 -24.71
CA ARG A 500 -6.23 11.05 -24.96
C ARG A 500 -7.24 10.57 -23.91
N ASP A 501 -6.98 9.46 -23.22
CA ASP A 501 -7.90 8.88 -22.23
C ASP A 501 -8.22 9.85 -21.09
N TYR A 502 -7.36 10.85 -20.86
CA TYR A 502 -7.54 11.89 -19.85
C TYR A 502 -8.28 13.13 -20.36
N GLY A 503 -8.79 13.12 -21.60
CA GLY A 503 -9.49 14.27 -22.21
C GLY A 503 -8.56 15.30 -22.85
N THR A 504 -7.31 14.94 -23.14
CA THR A 504 -6.35 15.80 -23.84
C THR A 504 -6.50 15.71 -25.37
N ASN A 505 -6.22 16.81 -26.06
CA ASN A 505 -6.17 16.85 -27.53
C ASN A 505 -4.93 16.07 -28.02
N SER A 506 -4.99 15.45 -29.20
CA SER A 506 -3.75 14.89 -29.77
C SER A 506 -2.83 16.00 -30.25
N ILE A 507 -1.55 15.66 -30.44
CA ILE A 507 -0.59 16.56 -31.06
C ILE A 507 -1.03 16.96 -32.48
N ALA A 508 -1.67 16.06 -33.24
CA ALA A 508 -2.23 16.39 -34.55
C ALA A 508 -3.32 17.46 -34.45
N ASP A 509 -4.23 17.33 -33.48
CA ASP A 509 -5.29 18.32 -33.22
C ASP A 509 -4.68 19.68 -32.81
N LEU A 510 -3.62 19.67 -31.98
CA LEU A 510 -2.91 20.88 -31.56
C LEU A 510 -2.17 21.56 -32.72
N ARG A 511 -1.57 20.79 -33.64
CA ARG A 511 -0.89 21.31 -34.84
C ARG A 511 -1.86 21.98 -35.83
N LEU A 512 -3.16 21.67 -35.78
CA LEU A 512 -4.17 22.35 -36.60
C LEU A 512 -4.52 23.74 -36.05
N ILE A 513 -4.37 23.97 -34.75
CA ILE A 513 -4.81 25.21 -34.09
C ILE A 513 -3.63 26.13 -33.69
N LEU A 514 -2.44 25.59 -33.47
CA LEU A 514 -1.25 26.36 -33.08
C LEU A 514 -0.31 26.64 -34.27
N PRO A 515 0.48 27.73 -34.24
CA PRO A 515 1.47 28.02 -35.26
C PRO A 515 2.48 26.87 -35.45
N PRO A 516 2.98 26.62 -36.68
CA PRO A 516 3.98 25.59 -36.93
C PRO A 516 5.29 25.82 -36.17
N GLU A 517 5.62 27.08 -35.85
CA GLU A 517 6.81 27.49 -35.10
C GLU A 517 6.78 27.03 -33.63
N VAL A 518 5.64 26.58 -33.10
CA VAL A 518 5.55 26.07 -31.73
C VAL A 518 6.25 24.70 -31.62
N HIS A 519 7.18 24.58 -30.67
CA HIS A 519 7.91 23.37 -30.37
C HIS A 519 7.14 22.50 -29.37
N PHE A 520 7.04 21.19 -29.64
CA PHE A 520 6.36 20.24 -28.76
C PHE A 520 7.32 19.17 -28.24
N ALA A 521 7.27 18.96 -26.93
CA ALA A 521 7.85 17.81 -26.25
C ALA A 521 6.73 16.98 -25.60
N CYS A 522 6.85 15.65 -25.64
CA CYS A 522 5.90 14.72 -25.03
C CYS A 522 6.63 13.77 -24.10
N SER A 523 6.12 13.63 -22.87
CA SER A 523 6.62 12.66 -21.91
C SER A 523 5.60 11.54 -21.71
N VAL A 524 5.99 10.31 -22.07
CA VAL A 524 5.11 9.13 -22.01
C VAL A 524 5.81 8.03 -21.21
N SER A 525 5.05 7.36 -20.35
CA SER A 525 5.53 6.19 -19.61
C SER A 525 5.20 4.88 -20.32
N ASP A 526 6.05 3.87 -20.09
CA ASP A 526 5.79 2.48 -20.47
C ASP A 526 4.72 1.81 -19.58
N LEU A 527 4.27 2.45 -18.48
CA LEU A 527 3.32 1.87 -17.52
C LEU A 527 1.87 2.06 -17.98
N GLY A 528 1.12 0.96 -18.05
CA GLY A 528 -0.33 0.95 -18.31
C GLY A 528 -1.03 -0.16 -17.52
N PRO A 529 -2.37 -0.17 -17.50
CA PRO A 529 -3.13 -1.25 -16.86
C PRO A 529 -2.85 -2.59 -17.54
N SER A 530 -2.73 -3.69 -16.77
CA SER A 530 -2.59 -5.02 -17.37
C SER A 530 -3.82 -5.42 -18.16
N TRP A 531 -3.72 -6.55 -18.85
CA TRP A 531 -4.85 -7.19 -19.53
C TRP A 531 -6.10 -7.27 -18.64
N PHE A 532 -5.99 -7.62 -17.36
CA PHE A 532 -7.15 -7.73 -16.48
C PHE A 532 -7.69 -6.36 -16.10
N THR A 533 -6.81 -5.46 -15.65
CA THR A 533 -7.17 -4.13 -15.17
C THR A 533 -7.71 -3.23 -16.29
N ARG A 534 -7.32 -3.48 -17.54
CA ARG A 534 -7.83 -2.80 -18.74
C ARG A 534 -9.32 -3.05 -19.00
N HIS A 535 -9.89 -4.14 -18.47
CA HIS A 535 -11.34 -4.37 -18.52
C HIS A 535 -12.11 -3.57 -17.44
N LEU A 536 -11.39 -3.04 -16.45
CA LEU A 536 -11.93 -2.29 -15.31
C LEU A 536 -11.57 -0.80 -15.33
N SER A 537 -10.63 -0.42 -16.20
CA SER A 537 -10.09 0.93 -16.36
C SER A 537 -10.45 1.47 -17.72
N ASN A 538 -10.83 2.75 -17.79
CA ASN A 538 -11.04 3.44 -19.06
C ASN A 538 -9.73 3.88 -19.72
N ASN A 539 -8.59 3.74 -19.03
CA ASN A 539 -7.30 4.24 -19.50
C ASN A 539 -6.55 3.12 -20.22
N SER A 540 -6.03 3.42 -21.41
CA SER A 540 -5.14 2.56 -22.19
C SER A 540 -3.70 2.63 -21.69
N ARG A 541 -3.28 3.77 -21.13
CA ARG A 541 -1.98 4.03 -20.51
C ARG A 541 -2.14 4.93 -19.28
N TYR A 542 -1.25 4.83 -18.31
CA TYR A 542 -1.24 5.80 -17.20
C TYR A 542 -0.47 7.04 -17.63
N ALA A 543 -1.05 8.21 -17.42
CA ALA A 543 -0.34 9.45 -17.66
C ALA A 543 0.71 9.67 -16.57
N PHE A 544 1.90 10.04 -17.04
CA PHE A 544 3.11 10.19 -16.22
C PHE A 544 3.46 11.66 -15.99
N HIS A 545 3.16 12.52 -16.95
CA HIS A 545 3.45 13.94 -16.88
C HIS A 545 2.38 14.68 -16.10
N HIS A 546 2.69 15.23 -14.92
CA HIS A 546 1.73 15.99 -14.11
C HIS A 546 2.26 17.38 -13.68
N GLN A 547 3.44 17.77 -14.19
CA GLN A 547 4.06 19.08 -13.96
C GLN A 547 3.31 20.19 -14.68
N LYS A 548 3.08 21.30 -13.98
CA LYS A 548 2.28 22.43 -14.47
C LYS A 548 3.00 23.74 -14.18
N TYR A 549 3.55 24.37 -15.21
CA TYR A 549 4.22 25.66 -15.08
C TYR A 549 4.24 26.44 -16.39
N LEU A 550 4.36 27.76 -16.28
CA LEU A 550 4.54 28.69 -17.38
C LEU A 550 5.74 29.59 -17.06
N CYS A 551 6.80 29.50 -17.86
CA CYS A 551 7.98 30.35 -17.75
C CYS A 551 8.08 31.25 -18.97
N ILE A 552 8.32 32.55 -18.74
CA ILE A 552 8.45 33.56 -19.78
C ILE A 552 9.83 34.21 -19.72
N ASP A 553 10.39 34.43 -20.91
CA ASP A 553 11.65 35.12 -21.19
C ASP A 553 12.86 34.63 -20.39
N GLU A 554 12.78 33.41 -19.82
CA GLU A 554 13.75 32.84 -18.88
C GLU A 554 13.92 33.69 -17.60
N GLU A 555 12.98 34.59 -17.33
CA GLU A 555 13.06 35.54 -16.22
C GLU A 555 12.01 35.29 -15.14
N THR A 556 10.81 34.86 -15.53
CA THR A 556 9.67 34.68 -14.62
C THR A 556 9.04 33.31 -14.82
N ILE A 557 8.69 32.64 -13.72
CA ILE A 557 7.98 31.36 -13.74
C ILE A 557 6.74 31.42 -12.83
N MET A 558 5.64 30.94 -13.38
CA MET A 558 4.43 30.59 -12.66
C MET A 558 4.40 29.07 -12.46
N VAL A 559 4.39 28.62 -11.21
CA VAL A 559 4.12 27.21 -10.86
C VAL A 559 2.66 27.11 -10.44
N THR A 560 1.91 26.26 -11.12
CA THR A 560 0.44 26.25 -11.04
C THR A 560 -0.15 24.85 -10.96
N GLY A 561 -1.38 24.74 -10.50
CA GLY A 561 -2.20 23.53 -10.50
C GLY A 561 -3.29 23.64 -11.55
N CYS A 562 -3.43 24.87 -12.09
CA CYS A 562 -4.28 25.27 -13.19
C CYS A 562 -3.83 24.60 -14.48
N ASP A 563 -4.52 23.53 -14.83
CA ASP A 563 -4.78 23.23 -16.23
C ASP A 563 -5.85 24.22 -16.73
N VAL A 564 -5.71 24.74 -17.94
CA VAL A 564 -6.73 25.61 -18.55
C VAL A 564 -7.82 24.68 -19.09
N ASN A 565 -8.96 24.56 -18.40
CA ASN A 565 -10.09 23.77 -18.87
C ASN A 565 -11.44 24.35 -18.42
N THR A 566 -12.51 23.87 -19.06
CA THR A 566 -13.90 24.31 -18.81
C THR A 566 -14.50 23.78 -17.50
N GLU A 567 -13.81 22.88 -16.79
CA GLU A 567 -14.23 22.37 -15.49
C GLU A 567 -13.87 23.31 -14.34
N ARG A 568 -13.02 24.30 -14.60
CA ARG A 568 -12.49 25.23 -13.60
C ARG A 568 -13.14 26.60 -13.79
N GLU A 569 -13.59 27.17 -12.67
CA GLU A 569 -14.27 28.46 -12.59
C GLU A 569 -13.76 29.23 -11.36
N GLY A 570 -13.98 30.55 -11.33
CA GLY A 570 -13.59 31.41 -10.21
C GLY A 570 -14.21 31.01 -8.86
N TRP A 571 -13.67 31.54 -7.76
CA TRP A 571 -14.13 31.17 -6.41
C TRP A 571 -15.65 31.31 -6.25
N LEU A 572 -16.28 30.24 -5.76
CA LEU A 572 -17.74 30.13 -5.59
C LEU A 572 -18.57 30.37 -6.87
N ARG A 573 -18.00 30.12 -8.05
CA ARG A 573 -18.75 29.98 -9.31
C ARG A 573 -18.89 28.51 -9.68
N LYS A 574 -20.13 28.08 -9.96
CA LYS A 574 -20.41 26.69 -10.32
C LYS A 574 -19.92 26.45 -11.75
N ASN A 575 -19.11 25.42 -11.93
CA ASN A 575 -18.73 24.93 -13.24
C ASN A 575 -19.91 24.20 -13.92
N HIS A 576 -19.70 23.78 -15.17
CA HIS A 576 -20.70 23.04 -15.95
C HIS A 576 -21.07 21.67 -15.33
N LEU A 577 -20.22 21.11 -14.47
CA LEU A 577 -20.47 19.88 -13.71
C LEU A 577 -21.26 20.11 -12.40
N GLY A 578 -21.60 21.37 -12.08
CA GLY A 578 -22.46 21.74 -10.96
C GLY A 578 -21.76 21.76 -9.59
N TYR A 579 -20.43 21.91 -9.53
CA TYR A 579 -19.69 22.10 -8.28
C TYR A 579 -18.70 23.28 -8.38
N TYR A 580 -18.12 23.70 -7.25
CA TYR A 580 -17.17 24.82 -7.20
C TYR A 580 -15.72 24.32 -7.27
N TRP A 581 -14.79 25.14 -7.78
CA TRP A 581 -13.37 24.77 -7.88
C TRP A 581 -12.49 25.69 -7.01
N HIS A 582 -11.50 25.11 -6.33
CA HIS A 582 -10.51 25.85 -5.54
C HIS A 582 -9.09 25.50 -5.98
N GLU A 583 -8.32 26.51 -6.35
CA GLU A 583 -7.03 26.38 -7.03
C GLU A 583 -6.12 27.58 -6.73
N LEU A 584 -4.81 27.35 -6.70
CA LEU A 584 -3.80 28.35 -6.35
C LEU A 584 -2.60 28.28 -7.29
N SER A 585 -1.96 29.42 -7.51
CA SER A 585 -0.68 29.49 -8.23
C SER A 585 0.27 30.50 -7.61
N VAL A 586 1.55 30.34 -7.91
CA VAL A 586 2.61 31.24 -7.42
C VAL A 586 3.53 31.60 -8.57
N VAL A 587 3.83 32.88 -8.70
CA VAL A 587 4.73 33.46 -9.70
C VAL A 587 5.96 33.99 -8.98
N CYS A 588 7.15 33.62 -9.45
CA CYS A 588 8.40 34.17 -8.95
C CYS A 588 9.42 34.36 -10.08
N ARG A 589 10.50 35.08 -9.77
CA ARG A 589 11.65 35.22 -10.67
C ARG A 589 12.42 33.90 -10.80
N CYS A 590 12.97 33.63 -11.98
CA CYS A 590 13.85 32.51 -12.26
C CYS A 590 15.29 32.80 -11.85
N THR A 591 15.96 31.78 -11.30
CA THR A 591 17.43 31.77 -11.18
C THR A 591 18.06 31.14 -12.43
N PRO A 592 19.34 31.40 -12.74
CA PRO A 592 20.03 30.77 -13.87
C PRO A 592 19.96 29.23 -13.83
N ASP A 593 20.04 28.63 -12.64
CA ASP A 593 19.94 27.19 -12.47
C ASP A 593 18.52 26.68 -12.82
N MET A 594 17.47 27.43 -12.44
CA MET A 594 16.08 27.09 -12.81
C MET A 594 15.90 27.11 -14.31
N VAL A 595 16.45 28.14 -14.98
CA VAL A 595 16.39 28.27 -16.45
C VAL A 595 17.06 27.07 -17.12
N ALA A 596 18.28 26.72 -16.70
CA ALA A 596 19.01 25.57 -17.23
C ALA A 596 18.20 24.26 -17.09
N TRP A 597 17.55 24.07 -15.93
CA TRP A 597 16.68 22.92 -15.70
C TRP A 597 15.43 22.95 -16.60
N ILE A 598 14.78 24.09 -16.76
CA ILE A 598 13.58 24.24 -17.61
C ILE A 598 13.90 23.88 -19.07
N HIS A 599 15.04 24.34 -19.59
CA HIS A 599 15.49 23.95 -20.92
C HIS A 599 15.71 22.43 -21.01
N ALA A 600 16.45 21.84 -20.07
CA ALA A 600 16.70 20.40 -20.03
C ALA A 600 15.42 19.56 -19.89
N ASN A 601 14.36 20.11 -19.28
CA ASN A 601 13.07 19.44 -19.15
C ASN A 601 12.27 19.41 -20.47
N HIS A 602 12.51 20.35 -21.38
CA HIS A 602 11.85 20.43 -22.69
C HIS A 602 12.65 19.79 -23.83
N GLN A 603 13.89 19.36 -23.58
CA GLN A 603 14.74 18.68 -24.57
C GLN A 603 14.51 17.16 -24.58
N PRO A 604 14.81 16.46 -25.70
CA PRO A 604 14.68 15.00 -25.77
C PRO A 604 15.65 14.34 -24.78
N ALA A 605 15.21 13.25 -24.14
CA ALA A 605 16.10 12.49 -23.27
C ALA A 605 17.02 11.58 -24.12
N GLU A 606 18.36 11.75 -24.02
CA GLU A 606 19.32 10.89 -24.74
C GLU A 606 19.27 9.40 -24.32
N LYS A 607 18.69 9.09 -23.16
CA LYS A 607 18.46 7.75 -22.61
C LYS A 607 17.11 7.72 -21.89
N LYS A 608 16.41 6.57 -21.90
CA LYS A 608 15.22 6.34 -21.06
C LYS A 608 15.55 6.72 -19.60
N ARG A 609 14.79 7.66 -19.03
CA ARG A 609 14.99 8.14 -17.66
C ARG A 609 14.37 7.13 -16.69
N TYR A 610 15.10 6.78 -15.64
CA TYR A 610 14.63 5.93 -14.55
C TYR A 610 14.39 6.79 -13.31
N TYR A 611 13.21 6.70 -12.70
CA TYR A 611 12.89 7.53 -11.53
C TYR A 611 13.70 7.20 -10.27
N ASP A 612 14.43 6.07 -10.23
CA ASP A 612 15.26 5.65 -9.09
C ASP A 612 16.70 6.19 -9.14
N GLN A 613 17.16 6.67 -10.30
CA GLN A 613 18.33 7.50 -10.38
C GLN A 613 17.87 8.88 -9.98
N PHE A 614 18.39 9.41 -8.86
CA PHE A 614 18.28 10.80 -8.44
C PHE A 614 18.13 11.66 -9.69
N MET A 615 16.88 12.06 -10.01
CA MET A 615 16.65 12.89 -11.18
C MET A 615 17.56 14.10 -11.05
N GLU A 616 17.89 14.74 -12.17
CA GLU A 616 18.23 16.15 -12.17
C GLU A 616 17.03 16.89 -11.56
N SER A 617 17.02 16.91 -10.24
CA SER A 617 15.94 17.43 -9.44
C SER A 617 16.05 18.93 -9.59
N PRO A 618 14.93 19.63 -9.81
CA PRO A 618 14.99 21.05 -10.05
C PRO A 618 15.73 21.75 -8.90
N PRO A 619 16.52 22.78 -9.20
CA PRO A 619 17.24 23.51 -8.17
C PRO A 619 16.24 24.27 -7.30
N PHE A 620 16.54 24.40 -6.00
CA PHE A 620 15.71 25.25 -5.14
C PHE A 620 15.65 26.68 -5.70
N PRO A 621 14.50 27.37 -5.59
CA PRO A 621 13.31 27.02 -4.80
C PRO A 621 12.33 26.04 -5.47
N LEU A 622 12.60 25.57 -6.69
CA LEU A 622 11.80 24.52 -7.31
C LEU A 622 12.10 23.16 -6.67
N VAL A 623 11.06 22.36 -6.52
CA VAL A 623 11.13 20.98 -6.03
C VAL A 623 10.29 20.09 -6.95
N SER A 624 10.79 18.90 -7.26
CA SER A 624 10.03 17.92 -8.04
C SER A 624 9.48 16.87 -7.08
N GLY A 625 8.31 16.33 -7.41
CA GLY A 625 7.66 15.25 -6.67
C GLY A 625 8.57 14.05 -6.41
N GLY A 626 8.09 13.21 -5.51
CA GLY A 626 8.77 12.03 -5.01
C GLY A 626 9.41 12.30 -3.65
N TRP A 627 10.55 11.66 -3.42
CA TRP A 627 11.25 11.70 -2.15
C TRP A 627 11.74 13.11 -1.77
N ARG A 628 12.25 13.90 -2.72
CA ARG A 628 12.79 15.24 -2.41
C ARG A 628 11.71 16.21 -1.96
N GLU A 629 10.57 16.25 -2.64
CA GLU A 629 9.43 17.07 -2.22
C GLU A 629 8.83 16.59 -0.90
N GLU A 630 8.67 15.28 -0.72
CA GLU A 630 8.22 14.68 0.55
C GLU A 630 9.14 15.08 1.72
N ASN A 631 10.46 15.06 1.51
CA ASN A 631 11.45 15.51 2.50
C ASN A 631 11.32 17.01 2.82
N CYS A 632 11.02 17.86 1.83
CA CYS A 632 10.72 19.28 2.07
C CYS A 632 9.51 19.43 2.98
N MET A 633 8.41 18.74 2.66
CA MET A 633 7.19 18.78 3.45
C MET A 633 7.39 18.26 4.88
N VAL A 634 8.06 17.12 5.05
CA VAL A 634 8.37 16.55 6.37
C VAL A 634 9.21 17.53 7.19
N ASN A 635 10.25 18.12 6.61
CA ASN A 635 11.06 19.12 7.30
C ASN A 635 10.25 20.35 7.71
N MET A 636 9.41 20.89 6.83
CA MET A 636 8.53 22.01 7.14
C MET A 636 7.62 21.68 8.32
N ILE A 637 6.96 20.52 8.29
CA ILE A 637 6.04 20.07 9.34
C ILE A 637 6.77 19.86 10.67
N MET A 638 7.90 19.16 10.67
CA MET A 638 8.63 18.85 11.91
C MET A 638 9.26 20.08 12.56
N ASN A 639 9.54 21.14 11.78
CA ASN A 639 10.08 22.40 12.29
C ASN A 639 9.00 23.45 12.64
N ALA A 640 7.74 23.21 12.30
CA ALA A 640 6.62 24.10 12.60
C ALA A 640 6.53 24.45 14.09
N LYS A 641 6.15 25.66 14.46
CA LYS A 641 6.05 26.12 15.85
C LYS A 641 4.61 26.29 16.31
N HIS A 642 3.73 26.75 15.43
CA HIS A 642 2.38 27.18 15.77
C HIS A 642 1.32 26.46 14.94
N SER A 643 1.57 26.22 13.66
CA SER A 643 0.54 25.70 12.77
C SER A 643 1.04 25.01 11.51
N VAL A 644 0.21 24.08 11.03
CA VAL A 644 0.32 23.43 9.73
C VAL A 644 -1.04 23.52 9.04
N GLN A 645 -1.08 24.09 7.83
CA GLN A 645 -2.23 24.05 6.94
C GLN A 645 -1.85 23.27 5.69
N LEU A 646 -2.55 22.17 5.44
CA LEU A 646 -2.35 21.32 4.28
C LEU A 646 -3.65 21.22 3.49
N GLU A 647 -3.58 21.49 2.21
CA GLU A 647 -4.68 21.30 1.28
C GLU A 647 -4.23 20.31 0.21
N SER A 648 -5.00 19.25 -0.02
CA SER A 648 -4.65 18.28 -1.06
C SER A 648 -5.87 17.64 -1.70
N GLN A 649 -5.84 17.51 -3.03
CA GLN A 649 -6.94 16.93 -3.81
C GLN A 649 -7.22 15.48 -3.42
N ILE A 650 -6.16 14.70 -3.23
CA ILE A 650 -6.20 13.28 -2.85
C ILE A 650 -5.45 13.12 -1.54
N MET A 651 -6.03 12.39 -0.59
CA MET A 651 -5.41 12.06 0.70
C MET A 651 -5.31 10.54 0.88
N ILE A 652 -4.09 10.01 0.75
CA ILE A 652 -3.71 8.61 1.00
C ILE A 652 -2.37 8.59 1.73
N SER A 653 -2.40 8.43 3.05
CA SER A 653 -1.18 8.47 3.88
C SER A 653 -1.30 7.52 5.07
N GLY A 654 -0.15 6.94 5.48
CA GLY A 654 -0.06 6.07 6.65
C GLY A 654 -0.37 4.59 6.43
N GLY A 655 -0.17 3.81 7.50
CA GLY A 655 -0.23 2.35 7.49
C GLY A 655 0.94 1.69 6.73
N SER A 656 0.82 0.41 6.43
CA SER A 656 1.79 -0.35 5.61
C SER A 656 1.56 -0.24 4.10
N LEU A 657 0.50 0.47 3.69
CA LEU A 657 0.07 0.57 2.30
C LEU A 657 0.67 1.77 1.56
N GLN A 658 1.11 2.80 2.28
CA GLN A 658 1.74 4.00 1.74
C GLN A 658 3.04 4.29 2.51
N HIS A 659 4.06 4.79 1.81
CA HIS A 659 5.39 5.06 2.35
C HIS A 659 5.61 6.55 2.66
N ASN A 660 4.81 7.45 2.10
CA ASN A 660 4.89 8.88 2.41
C ASN A 660 4.67 9.16 3.91
N ARG A 661 5.45 10.08 4.49
CA ARG A 661 5.47 10.32 5.94
C ARG A 661 4.71 11.56 6.38
N ILE A 662 3.92 12.17 5.51
CA ILE A 662 3.26 13.47 5.75
C ILE A 662 2.27 13.42 6.92
N CYS A 663 1.25 12.56 6.88
CA CYS A 663 0.29 12.44 7.99
C CYS A 663 0.97 11.98 9.30
N PRO A 664 1.86 10.96 9.28
CA PRO A 664 2.65 10.60 10.46
C PRO A 664 3.48 11.76 11.03
N ALA A 665 4.08 12.62 10.20
CA ALA A 665 4.86 13.78 10.64
C ALA A 665 3.96 14.83 11.31
N ILE A 666 2.76 15.08 10.79
CA ILE A 666 1.79 15.99 11.42
C ILE A 666 1.41 15.48 12.81
N VAL A 667 1.08 14.19 12.94
CA VAL A 667 0.73 13.58 14.24
C VAL A 667 1.91 13.60 15.20
N ALA A 668 3.12 13.26 14.74
CA ALA A 668 4.33 13.33 15.55
C ALA A 668 4.59 14.75 16.06
N ARG A 669 4.40 15.76 15.20
CA ARG A 669 4.56 17.16 15.57
C ARG A 669 3.51 17.63 16.59
N ILE A 670 2.24 17.23 16.41
CA ILE A 670 1.17 17.46 17.39
C ILE A 670 1.54 16.84 18.74
N SER A 671 1.99 15.58 18.73
CA SER A 671 2.41 14.87 19.94
C SER A 671 3.56 15.59 20.66
N GLN A 672 4.53 16.14 19.90
CA GLN A 672 5.60 16.95 20.47
C GLN A 672 5.10 18.25 21.09
N ALA A 673 4.16 18.97 20.45
CA ALA A 673 3.56 20.18 21.01
C ALA A 673 2.77 19.88 22.28
N HIS A 674 1.92 18.85 22.23
CA HIS A 674 1.08 18.42 23.34
C HIS A 674 1.90 18.07 24.58
N ARG A 675 2.99 17.29 24.42
CA ARG A 675 3.89 16.94 25.53
C ARG A 675 4.59 18.16 26.17
N LYS A 676 4.76 19.23 25.40
CA LYS A 676 5.38 20.48 25.88
C LYS A 676 4.36 21.51 26.38
N GLY A 677 3.05 21.23 26.23
CA GLY A 677 2.00 22.21 26.52
C GLY A 677 1.99 23.40 25.57
N GLU A 678 2.54 23.26 24.35
CA GLU A 678 2.60 24.32 23.35
C GLU A 678 1.27 24.39 22.56
N PRO A 679 0.70 25.59 22.32
CA PRO A 679 -0.46 25.73 21.44
C PRO A 679 -0.05 25.45 19.99
N PHE A 680 -0.63 24.41 19.40
CA PHE A 680 -0.36 23.98 18.03
C PHE A 680 -1.63 23.53 17.33
N HIS A 681 -1.83 23.95 16.08
CA HIS A 681 -3.03 23.67 15.30
C HIS A 681 -2.68 23.12 13.92
N ALA A 682 -3.33 22.04 13.50
CA ALA A 682 -3.17 21.44 12.18
C ALA A 682 -4.51 21.40 11.44
N LEU A 683 -4.58 21.98 10.25
CA LEU A 683 -5.74 21.93 9.36
C LEU A 683 -5.39 21.13 8.11
N ILE A 684 -6.15 20.08 7.82
CA ILE A 684 -6.06 19.32 6.57
C ILE A 684 -7.38 19.49 5.81
N LEU A 685 -7.33 20.03 4.60
CA LEU A 685 -8.47 20.15 3.69
C LEU A 685 -8.30 19.17 2.53
N THR A 686 -9.31 18.33 2.30
CA THR A 686 -9.32 17.39 1.18
C THR A 686 -10.74 17.15 0.65
N ASN A 687 -10.84 16.47 -0.50
CA ASN A 687 -12.11 16.19 -1.14
C ASN A 687 -12.80 14.99 -0.48
N ALA A 688 -14.08 15.14 -0.15
CA ALA A 688 -14.90 14.01 0.32
C ALA A 688 -15.38 13.09 -0.82
N ALA A 689 -15.39 13.59 -2.05
CA ALA A 689 -15.73 12.87 -3.26
C ALA A 689 -15.07 13.53 -4.47
N GLN A 690 -14.78 12.74 -5.51
CA GLN A 690 -14.34 13.24 -6.82
C GLN A 690 -15.47 13.05 -7.82
N LYS A 691 -16.19 14.12 -8.15
CA LYS A 691 -17.39 14.05 -9.01
C LYS A 691 -17.04 14.03 -10.50
N ASP A 692 -15.92 14.63 -10.85
CA ASP A 692 -15.34 14.70 -12.19
C ASP A 692 -14.77 13.37 -12.66
N GLU A 693 -14.34 12.50 -11.74
CA GLU A 693 -13.79 11.19 -12.08
C GLU A 693 -14.89 10.29 -12.66
N PRO A 694 -14.85 9.92 -13.95
CA PRO A 694 -15.91 9.14 -14.60
C PRO A 694 -16.00 7.71 -14.05
N SER A 695 -14.88 7.12 -13.60
CA SER A 695 -14.83 5.75 -13.11
C SER A 695 -15.45 5.61 -11.72
N PHE A 696 -16.55 4.86 -11.62
CA PHE A 696 -17.15 4.49 -10.34
C PHE A 696 -16.15 3.82 -9.40
N LEU A 697 -15.25 3.00 -9.96
CA LEU A 697 -14.21 2.31 -9.23
C LEU A 697 -13.22 3.29 -8.60
N ALA A 698 -12.73 4.26 -9.38
CA ALA A 698 -11.80 5.28 -8.91
C ALA A 698 -12.44 6.21 -7.86
N ARG A 699 -13.72 6.59 -8.03
CA ARG A 699 -14.46 7.35 -7.00
C ARG A 699 -14.58 6.60 -5.68
N THR A 700 -14.86 5.30 -5.76
CA THR A 700 -14.97 4.43 -4.59
C THR A 700 -13.61 4.29 -3.89
N TYR A 701 -12.54 4.10 -4.67
CA TYR A 701 -11.18 4.06 -4.17
C TYR A 701 -10.80 5.35 -3.43
N CYS A 702 -11.02 6.54 -4.03
CA CYS A 702 -10.72 7.81 -3.37
C CYS A 702 -11.44 7.95 -2.02
N THR A 703 -12.71 7.53 -1.96
CA THR A 703 -13.49 7.55 -0.72
C THR A 703 -12.88 6.61 0.34
N LEU A 704 -12.52 5.39 -0.04
CA LEU A 704 -11.88 4.41 0.85
C LEU A 704 -10.52 4.91 1.34
N SER A 705 -9.73 5.55 0.48
CA SER A 705 -8.41 6.08 0.80
C SER A 705 -8.44 7.19 1.86
N VAL A 706 -9.46 8.06 1.80
CA VAL A 706 -9.69 9.05 2.85
C VAL A 706 -10.03 8.38 4.17
N GLN A 707 -10.95 7.40 4.16
CA GLN A 707 -11.33 6.66 5.37
C GLN A 707 -10.14 5.90 5.99
N TRP A 708 -9.31 5.27 5.14
CA TRP A 708 -8.04 4.66 5.54
C TRP A 708 -7.12 5.69 6.19
N SER A 709 -6.92 6.85 5.57
CA SER A 709 -6.00 7.87 6.12
C SER A 709 -6.48 8.44 7.46
N LEU A 710 -7.80 8.57 7.67
CA LEU A 710 -8.36 8.93 8.97
C LEU A 710 -8.07 7.87 10.03
N GLU A 711 -8.29 6.59 9.71
CA GLU A 711 -7.94 5.46 10.59
C GLU A 711 -6.45 5.49 10.96
N GLN A 712 -5.59 5.72 9.98
CA GLN A 712 -4.14 5.75 10.21
C GLN A 712 -3.68 6.98 11.02
N LEU A 713 -4.36 8.13 10.91
CA LEU A 713 -4.11 9.28 11.78
C LEU A 713 -4.41 8.94 13.24
N GLU A 714 -5.54 8.28 13.50
CA GLU A 714 -5.94 7.83 14.84
C GLU A 714 -4.98 6.78 15.40
N ASP A 715 -4.66 5.74 14.62
CA ASP A 715 -3.73 4.69 15.01
C ASP A 715 -2.33 5.25 15.30
N CYS A 716 -1.86 6.18 14.46
CA CYS A 716 -0.59 6.85 14.65
C CYS A 716 -0.59 7.73 15.92
N ALA A 717 -1.70 8.40 16.23
CA ALA A 717 -1.81 9.24 17.42
C ALA A 717 -1.77 8.40 18.70
N LEU A 718 -2.50 7.28 18.72
CA LEU A 718 -2.45 6.31 19.81
C LEU A 718 -1.04 5.74 19.99
N ALA A 719 -0.34 5.42 18.89
CA ALA A 719 1.05 4.96 18.94
C ALA A 719 2.02 6.02 19.49
N TYR A 720 1.69 7.31 19.31
CA TYR A 720 2.42 8.45 19.87
C TYR A 720 1.99 8.84 21.29
N GLY A 721 1.10 8.06 21.92
CA GLY A 721 0.61 8.28 23.27
C GLY A 721 -0.40 9.43 23.42
N LEU A 722 -1.01 9.87 22.32
CA LEU A 722 -2.12 10.83 22.35
C LEU A 722 -3.45 10.08 22.53
N THR A 723 -4.38 10.66 23.29
CA THR A 723 -5.78 10.21 23.19
C THR A 723 -6.39 10.72 21.88
N LEU A 724 -7.47 10.09 21.41
CA LEU A 724 -8.18 10.58 20.23
C LEU A 724 -8.75 11.99 20.47
N GLU A 725 -9.16 12.29 21.70
CA GLU A 725 -9.61 13.64 22.06
C GLU A 725 -8.48 14.66 21.93
N ASP A 726 -7.27 14.31 22.37
CA ASP A 726 -6.09 15.19 22.23
C ASP A 726 -5.74 15.39 20.75
N LEU A 727 -5.74 14.32 19.94
CA LEU A 727 -5.52 14.43 18.50
C LEU A 727 -6.51 15.42 17.87
N TRP A 728 -7.81 15.18 18.06
CA TRP A 728 -8.86 16.00 17.45
C TRP A 728 -8.95 17.39 18.06
N ARG A 729 -8.41 17.63 19.26
CA ARG A 729 -8.26 18.99 19.80
C ARG A 729 -7.32 19.84 18.94
N HIS A 730 -6.20 19.25 18.52
CA HIS A 730 -5.15 19.92 17.74
C HIS A 730 -5.32 19.81 16.22
N LEU A 731 -6.00 18.77 15.73
CA LEU A 731 -6.17 18.47 14.31
C LEU A 731 -7.61 18.69 13.86
N GLN A 732 -7.77 19.36 12.72
CA GLN A 732 -9.02 19.50 11.99
C GLN A 732 -8.84 18.90 10.60
N VAL A 733 -9.60 17.86 10.25
CA VAL A 733 -9.67 17.33 8.88
C VAL A 733 -11.02 17.70 8.29
N GLY A 734 -11.03 18.44 7.20
CA GLY A 734 -12.23 19.05 6.63
C GLY A 734 -12.36 18.85 5.13
N ARG A 735 -13.62 18.97 4.67
CA ARG A 735 -14.00 19.16 3.27
C ARG A 735 -14.58 20.56 3.09
N LEU A 736 -14.53 21.08 1.88
CA LEU A 736 -15.15 22.36 1.56
C LEU A 736 -16.54 22.14 0.93
N GLU A 737 -17.55 22.84 1.45
CA GLU A 737 -18.93 22.80 0.98
C GLU A 737 -19.62 24.16 1.22
N ASN A 738 -20.23 24.71 0.17
CA ASN A 738 -21.07 25.91 0.25
C ASN A 738 -22.49 25.58 -0.23
N ASP A 739 -23.49 25.85 0.61
CA ASP A 739 -24.93 25.61 0.32
C ASP A 739 -25.23 24.20 -0.22
N GLY A 740 -24.64 23.16 0.39
CA GLY A 740 -24.82 21.76 -0.01
C GLY A 740 -24.07 21.36 -1.29
N VAL A 741 -23.28 22.27 -1.88
CA VAL A 741 -22.46 22.03 -3.06
C VAL A 741 -20.99 21.96 -2.66
N LEU A 742 -20.33 20.86 -3.04
CA LEU A 742 -18.90 20.66 -2.78
C LEU A 742 -18.05 21.71 -3.48
N ILE A 743 -17.01 22.17 -2.79
CA ILE A 743 -15.91 22.91 -3.39
C ILE A 743 -14.74 21.93 -3.53
N LYS A 744 -14.31 21.69 -4.76
CA LYS A 744 -13.20 20.79 -5.06
C LYS A 744 -11.89 21.46 -4.69
N VAL A 745 -11.20 20.92 -3.70
CA VAL A 745 -9.85 21.30 -3.29
C VAL A 745 -8.87 20.72 -4.32
N HIS A 746 -8.27 21.55 -5.16
CA HIS A 746 -7.21 21.17 -6.11
C HIS A 746 -5.89 21.92 -5.86
N SER A 747 -5.90 22.84 -4.89
CA SER A 747 -4.82 23.80 -4.59
C SER A 747 -3.45 23.19 -4.29
N ASN A 748 -3.40 21.99 -3.69
CA ASN A 748 -2.17 21.26 -3.35
C ASN A 748 -1.08 22.18 -2.73
N ILE A 749 -1.37 22.70 -1.53
CA ILE A 749 -0.51 23.66 -0.82
C ILE A 749 -0.25 23.22 0.62
N LEU A 750 0.97 23.43 1.10
CA LEU A 750 1.38 23.31 2.49
C LEU A 750 1.85 24.67 3.00
N ILE A 751 1.21 25.21 4.04
CA ILE A 751 1.62 26.45 4.72
C ILE A 751 1.98 26.12 6.17
N VAL A 752 3.14 26.60 6.60
CA VAL A 752 3.64 26.42 7.97
C VAL A 752 3.88 27.78 8.63
N ASP A 753 3.27 27.96 9.80
CA ASP A 753 3.40 29.15 10.66
C ASP A 753 3.10 30.50 9.98
N GLY A 754 2.43 30.51 8.82
CA GLY A 754 2.27 31.71 8.00
C GLY A 754 3.60 32.27 7.46
N LYS A 755 4.70 31.50 7.55
CA LYS A 755 6.05 31.95 7.20
C LYS A 755 6.61 31.26 5.96
N TYR A 756 6.36 29.96 5.84
CA TYR A 756 6.86 29.12 4.76
C TYR A 756 5.69 28.45 4.05
N ALA A 757 5.76 28.37 2.72
CA ALA A 757 4.78 27.66 1.94
C ALA A 757 5.42 26.86 0.80
N LEU A 758 4.78 25.74 0.46
CA LEU A 758 5.05 24.91 -0.70
C LEU A 758 3.76 24.79 -1.47
N ARG A 759 3.75 25.30 -2.71
CA ARG A 759 2.65 25.10 -3.65
C ARG A 759 3.08 24.11 -4.72
N SER A 760 2.32 23.04 -4.93
CA SER A 760 2.74 21.90 -5.75
C SER A 760 1.63 21.35 -6.65
N SER A 761 2.02 20.58 -7.66
CA SER A 761 1.10 19.71 -8.40
C SER A 761 0.89 18.34 -7.72
N SER A 762 1.75 17.97 -6.77
CA SER A 762 1.75 16.68 -6.07
C SER A 762 0.51 16.44 -5.21
N ASN A 763 -0.11 15.28 -5.40
CA ASN A 763 -1.15 14.75 -4.53
C ASN A 763 -0.56 14.09 -3.28
N LEU A 764 -1.30 14.06 -2.15
CA LEU A 764 -0.88 13.30 -0.97
C LEU A 764 -1.12 11.79 -1.20
N ALA A 765 -0.25 11.17 -1.98
CA ALA A 765 -0.21 9.74 -2.25
C ALA A 765 1.20 9.33 -2.71
N ASP A 766 1.57 8.06 -2.57
CA ASP A 766 2.87 7.55 -3.03
C ASP A 766 3.07 7.68 -4.55
N ARG A 767 1.99 7.88 -5.30
CA ARG A 767 2.02 8.20 -6.74
C ARG A 767 2.81 9.49 -7.00
N SER A 768 2.68 10.49 -6.14
CA SER A 768 3.39 11.77 -6.24
C SER A 768 4.49 11.93 -5.19
N LEU A 769 4.33 11.42 -3.96
CA LEU A 769 5.20 11.70 -2.80
C LEU A 769 5.87 10.44 -2.23
N SER A 770 6.63 9.69 -3.05
CA SER A 770 7.40 8.53 -2.56
C SER A 770 8.81 8.45 -3.15
N ALA A 771 9.64 7.53 -2.66
CA ALA A 771 10.95 7.24 -3.26
C ALA A 771 10.86 6.62 -4.67
N ARG A 772 9.67 6.17 -5.08
CA ARG A 772 9.39 5.62 -6.41
C ARG A 772 8.05 6.18 -6.88
N PRO A 773 7.97 7.50 -7.13
CA PRO A 773 6.75 8.10 -7.60
C PRO A 773 6.51 7.65 -9.04
N ASN A 774 5.26 7.76 -9.46
CA ASN A 774 4.87 7.44 -10.82
C ASN A 774 4.71 8.67 -11.68
N ASP A 775 4.42 9.83 -11.09
CA ASP A 775 4.13 11.04 -11.83
C ASP A 775 5.29 12.03 -11.67
N THR A 776 5.61 12.75 -12.74
CA THR A 776 6.44 13.95 -12.62
C THR A 776 5.59 15.08 -12.08
N GLU A 777 6.10 15.71 -11.02
CA GLU A 777 5.41 16.79 -10.34
C GLU A 777 6.37 17.97 -10.16
N LEU A 778 5.82 19.16 -9.95
CA LEU A 778 6.61 20.35 -9.69
C LEU A 778 5.94 21.20 -8.61
N GLY A 779 6.72 21.59 -7.62
CA GLY A 779 6.36 22.53 -6.59
C GLY A 779 7.36 23.68 -6.47
N LEU A 780 6.91 24.75 -5.82
CA LEU A 780 7.67 25.96 -5.57
C LEU A 780 7.64 26.28 -4.07
N LEU A 781 8.82 26.40 -3.48
CA LEU A 781 9.01 26.86 -2.10
C LEU A 781 9.10 28.38 -2.05
N PHE A 782 8.30 29.00 -1.20
CA PHE A 782 8.33 30.45 -1.01
C PHE A 782 8.15 30.82 0.47
N SER A 783 8.70 31.98 0.85
CA SER A 783 8.69 32.44 2.23
C SER A 783 8.61 33.97 2.31
N GLY A 784 8.26 34.47 3.50
CA GLY A 784 8.20 35.91 3.78
C GLY A 784 6.77 36.41 4.03
N PRO A 785 6.57 37.74 4.10
CA PRO A 785 5.29 38.35 4.49
C PRO A 785 4.10 37.91 3.62
N ARG A 786 4.35 37.66 2.34
CA ARG A 786 3.34 37.24 1.36
C ARG A 786 2.69 35.89 1.70
N VAL A 787 3.39 35.00 2.41
CA VAL A 787 2.83 33.72 2.88
C VAL A 787 1.76 33.97 3.93
N ASN A 788 1.99 34.89 4.86
CA ASN A 788 1.02 35.22 5.90
C ASN A 788 -0.20 35.93 5.31
N GLU A 789 0.00 36.83 4.34
CA GLU A 789 -1.10 37.48 3.59
C GLU A 789 -1.98 36.43 2.89
N LEU A 790 -1.36 35.51 2.13
CA LEU A 790 -2.06 34.39 1.50
C LEU A 790 -2.85 33.56 2.52
N GLN A 791 -2.22 33.16 3.61
CA GLN A 791 -2.89 32.35 4.64
C GLN A 791 -4.12 33.06 5.19
N GLN A 792 -4.01 34.34 5.52
CA GLN A 792 -5.14 35.12 6.04
C GLN A 792 -6.24 35.31 5.00
N ASP A 793 -5.88 35.50 3.73
CA ASP A 793 -6.86 35.61 2.65
C ASP A 793 -7.62 34.29 2.43
N LEU A 794 -6.93 33.15 2.41
CA LEU A 794 -7.57 31.83 2.33
C LEU A 794 -8.51 31.60 3.52
N LEU A 795 -8.10 31.95 4.74
CA LEU A 795 -8.96 31.86 5.91
C LEU A 795 -10.20 32.76 5.80
N ASN A 796 -10.07 33.97 5.26
CA ASN A 796 -11.21 34.84 4.97
C ASN A 796 -12.15 34.23 3.93
N MET A 797 -11.61 33.67 2.84
CA MET A 797 -12.41 32.96 1.83
C MET A 797 -13.18 31.79 2.44
N TYR A 798 -12.52 31.00 3.29
CA TYR A 798 -13.12 29.80 3.90
C TYR A 798 -14.16 30.14 4.97
N LEU A 799 -13.97 31.24 5.71
CA LEU A 799 -14.86 31.66 6.78
C LEU A 799 -15.94 32.65 6.30
N GLY A 800 -15.93 33.05 5.02
CA GLY A 800 -16.91 33.98 4.45
C GLY A 800 -16.75 35.41 4.98
N THR A 801 -15.52 35.84 5.23
CA THR A 801 -15.20 37.19 5.70
C THR A 801 -14.25 37.91 4.76
N THR A 802 -13.98 39.19 5.00
CA THR A 802 -13.06 39.99 4.18
C THR A 802 -12.21 40.87 5.08
N GLY A 803 -10.89 40.84 4.89
CA GLY A 803 -9.94 41.70 5.60
C GLY A 803 -9.81 41.44 7.11
N LYS A 804 -10.38 40.35 7.65
CA LYS A 804 -10.22 40.00 9.07
C LYS A 804 -8.93 39.23 9.29
N ARG A 805 -8.23 39.51 10.38
CA ARG A 805 -7.09 38.68 10.82
C ARG A 805 -7.55 37.64 11.83
N TYR A 806 -7.17 36.39 11.59
CA TYR A 806 -7.51 35.24 12.40
C TYR A 806 -6.28 34.66 13.09
N THR A 807 -6.44 34.36 14.37
CA THR A 807 -5.60 33.40 15.09
C THR A 807 -6.12 31.98 14.87
N TRP A 808 -5.26 30.97 14.94
CA TRP A 808 -5.68 29.58 14.76
C TRP A 808 -6.73 29.09 15.77
N ALA A 809 -6.70 29.61 17.00
CA ALA A 809 -7.73 29.34 18.00
C ALA A 809 -9.12 29.85 17.53
N GLN A 810 -9.17 31.07 17.00
CA GLN A 810 -10.41 31.64 16.43
C GLN A 810 -10.88 30.87 15.19
N VAL A 811 -9.95 30.42 14.33
CA VAL A 811 -10.30 29.58 13.16
C VAL A 811 -10.99 28.29 13.62
N PHE A 812 -10.39 27.58 14.59
CA PHE A 812 -10.95 26.33 15.10
C PHE A 812 -12.29 26.55 15.81
N GLU A 813 -12.46 27.65 16.53
CA GLU A 813 -13.75 28.03 17.11
C GLU A 813 -14.81 28.31 16.03
N CYS A 814 -14.45 29.01 14.96
CA CYS A 814 -15.38 29.29 13.85
C CYS A 814 -15.80 28.00 13.12
N ILE A 815 -14.87 27.05 12.93
CA ILE A 815 -15.13 25.76 12.27
C ILE A 815 -16.00 24.85 13.14
N ARG A 816 -15.69 24.75 14.43
CA ARG A 816 -16.36 23.81 15.35
C ARG A 816 -17.64 24.37 15.95
N GLY A 817 -17.77 25.69 15.98
CA GLY A 817 -18.79 26.38 16.76
C GLY A 817 -18.49 26.34 18.26
N SER A 818 -19.30 27.09 19.01
CA SER A 818 -19.30 27.11 20.47
C SER A 818 -20.75 27.06 20.98
N HIS A 819 -20.96 26.98 22.29
CA HIS A 819 -22.31 27.03 22.86
C HIS A 819 -23.08 28.30 22.49
N THR A 820 -22.38 29.38 22.12
CA THR A 820 -22.97 30.69 21.79
C THR A 820 -22.95 31.00 20.29
N HIS A 821 -22.13 30.31 19.49
CA HIS A 821 -21.96 30.59 18.06
C HIS A 821 -22.03 29.32 17.22
N ARG A 822 -22.85 29.33 16.17
CA ARG A 822 -22.90 28.22 15.21
C ARG A 822 -21.63 28.18 14.35
N PRO A 823 -21.22 26.99 13.86
CA PRO A 823 -20.17 26.87 12.86
C PRO A 823 -20.42 27.81 11.67
N THR A 824 -19.39 28.52 11.23
CA THR A 824 -19.45 29.46 10.10
C THR A 824 -18.48 29.05 9.00
N GLY A 825 -18.71 29.54 7.78
CA GLY A 825 -17.87 29.24 6.63
C GLY A 825 -18.18 27.92 5.93
N VAL A 826 -17.32 27.61 4.97
CA VAL A 826 -17.48 26.49 4.03
C VAL A 826 -16.71 25.24 4.46
N ILE A 827 -15.86 25.31 5.48
CA ILE A 827 -15.16 24.13 6.02
C ILE A 827 -16.17 23.29 6.82
N LYS A 828 -16.35 22.03 6.41
CA LYS A 828 -17.14 21.02 7.13
C LYS A 828 -16.22 19.89 7.59
N GLN A 829 -16.43 19.37 8.80
CA GLN A 829 -15.72 18.19 9.28
C GLN A 829 -15.87 17.03 8.29
N LEU A 830 -14.77 16.36 7.99
CA LEU A 830 -14.83 15.12 7.23
C LEU A 830 -15.11 13.96 8.20
N GLU A 831 -16.31 13.38 8.08
CA GLU A 831 -16.77 12.32 8.98
C GLU A 831 -16.21 10.95 8.59
N LYS A 832 -15.80 10.19 9.61
CA LYS A 832 -15.46 8.78 9.46
C LYS A 832 -16.73 7.96 9.29
N LYS A 833 -16.82 7.17 8.22
CA LYS A 833 -17.95 6.28 7.96
C LYS A 833 -17.91 5.09 8.93
N THR A 834 -19.07 4.55 9.28
CA THR A 834 -19.22 3.35 10.13
C THR A 834 -18.90 2.06 9.38
N TRP A 835 -17.83 2.06 8.59
CA TRP A 835 -17.35 0.87 7.90
C TRP A 835 -16.52 0.01 8.86
N SER A 836 -16.56 -1.31 8.65
CA SER A 836 -15.68 -2.20 9.38
C SER A 836 -14.23 -1.89 8.97
N PRO A 837 -13.29 -1.69 9.92
CA PRO A 837 -11.87 -1.51 9.59
C PRO A 837 -11.32 -2.67 8.76
N VAL A 838 -11.85 -3.87 8.95
CA VAL A 838 -11.51 -5.07 8.15
C VAL A 838 -11.92 -4.88 6.69
N PHE A 839 -13.10 -4.30 6.46
CA PHE A 839 -13.62 -4.05 5.11
C PHE A 839 -12.80 -2.97 4.40
N THR A 840 -12.53 -1.85 5.08
CA THR A 840 -11.68 -0.78 4.55
C THR A 840 -10.28 -1.33 4.22
N TRP A 841 -9.67 -2.07 5.15
CA TRP A 841 -8.36 -2.70 4.95
C TRP A 841 -8.36 -3.68 3.78
N PHE A 842 -9.35 -4.57 3.69
CA PHE A 842 -9.45 -5.55 2.63
C PHE A 842 -9.60 -4.88 1.26
N MET A 843 -10.55 -3.95 1.13
CA MET A 843 -10.80 -3.25 -0.12
C MET A 843 -9.59 -2.43 -0.55
N MET A 844 -8.92 -1.72 0.39
CA MET A 844 -7.70 -0.98 0.08
C MET A 844 -6.57 -1.89 -0.40
N ASN A 845 -6.39 -3.07 0.22
CA ASN A 845 -5.41 -4.04 -0.26
C ASN A 845 -5.77 -4.54 -1.67
N VAL A 846 -7.02 -4.94 -1.89
CA VAL A 846 -7.50 -5.37 -3.20
C VAL A 846 -7.23 -4.30 -4.25
N PHE A 847 -7.62 -3.05 -3.99
CA PHE A 847 -7.39 -1.94 -4.92
C PHE A 847 -5.92 -1.71 -5.22
N ILE A 848 -5.07 -1.62 -4.19
CA ILE A 848 -3.65 -1.32 -4.40
C ILE A 848 -2.95 -2.47 -5.13
N TYR A 849 -3.22 -3.72 -4.79
CA TYR A 849 -2.61 -4.87 -5.47
C TYR A 849 -3.14 -5.07 -6.90
N LEU A 850 -4.43 -4.84 -7.15
CA LEU A 850 -5.00 -4.90 -8.50
C LEU A 850 -4.64 -3.69 -9.36
N SER A 851 -4.28 -2.55 -8.76
CA SER A 851 -3.93 -1.34 -9.51
C SER A 851 -2.57 -1.42 -10.22
N GLU A 852 -1.78 -2.46 -9.94
CA GLU A 852 -0.51 -2.78 -10.63
C GLU A 852 0.47 -1.61 -10.72
N GLY A 853 0.45 -0.77 -9.69
CA GLY A 853 1.31 0.39 -9.59
C GLY A 853 0.59 1.71 -9.76
N ALA A 854 -0.67 1.78 -10.22
CA ALA A 854 -1.36 3.07 -10.41
C ALA A 854 -1.41 3.94 -9.13
N THR A 855 -1.36 3.31 -7.95
CA THR A 855 -1.32 4.00 -6.65
C THR A 855 0.07 4.45 -6.20
N GLY A 856 1.12 4.15 -6.98
CA GLY A 856 2.51 4.57 -6.75
C GLY A 856 3.31 3.73 -5.76
N GLY A 857 4.62 4.02 -5.65
CA GLY A 857 5.51 3.57 -4.57
C GLY A 857 6.05 2.14 -4.67
N ARG A 858 5.53 1.30 -5.57
CA ARG A 858 5.87 -0.14 -5.64
C ARG A 858 6.73 -0.53 -6.85
N VAL A 859 6.41 -0.01 -8.03
CA VAL A 859 7.05 -0.36 -9.30
C VAL A 859 7.92 0.80 -9.75
N LYS A 860 9.07 0.51 -10.36
CA LYS A 860 9.89 1.55 -10.99
C LYS A 860 9.25 1.93 -12.32
N VAL A 861 8.98 3.21 -12.50
CA VAL A 861 8.39 3.73 -13.74
C VAL A 861 9.52 4.27 -14.63
N THR A 862 9.50 3.86 -15.89
CA THR A 862 10.35 4.41 -16.96
C THR A 862 9.53 5.35 -17.82
N TYR A 863 10.17 6.41 -18.28
CA TYR A 863 9.56 7.36 -19.22
C TYR A 863 10.59 7.86 -20.23
N GLU A 864 10.06 8.34 -21.33
CA GLU A 864 10.84 8.94 -22.41
C GLU A 864 10.22 10.28 -22.78
N THR A 865 11.04 11.33 -22.76
CA THR A 865 10.67 12.64 -23.31
C THR A 865 11.15 12.68 -24.75
N THR A 866 10.21 12.84 -25.67
CA THR A 866 10.45 12.90 -27.12
C THR A 866 10.06 14.27 -27.64
N VAL A 867 10.92 14.89 -28.46
CA VAL A 867 10.58 16.13 -29.17
C VAL A 867 10.01 15.77 -30.52
N ILE A 868 8.85 16.32 -30.83
CA ILE A 868 8.12 15.99 -32.06
C ILE A 868 8.62 16.91 -33.17
N SER A 869 9.45 16.36 -34.06
CA SER A 869 9.87 17.01 -35.31
C SER A 869 8.68 17.23 -36.25
N GLU A 870 8.78 18.18 -37.18
CA GLU A 870 7.73 18.56 -38.15
C GLU A 870 7.10 17.39 -38.94
N ASN A 871 7.78 16.24 -39.07
CA ASN A 871 7.37 15.12 -39.93
C ASN A 871 7.05 13.79 -39.21
N LYS A 872 6.86 13.77 -37.87
CA LYS A 872 6.63 12.50 -37.15
C LYS A 872 5.25 12.40 -36.49
N HIS A 873 4.48 11.43 -36.99
CA HIS A 873 3.18 10.95 -36.54
C HIS A 873 3.27 9.80 -35.49
N GLU A 874 4.35 9.73 -34.69
CA GLU A 874 4.69 8.53 -33.89
C GLU A 874 3.72 8.21 -32.73
N PHE A 875 2.81 9.12 -32.37
CA PHE A 875 1.82 8.94 -31.29
C PHE A 875 0.38 8.77 -31.79
N GLU A 876 0.17 8.47 -33.07
CA GLU A 876 -1.16 8.43 -33.72
C GLU A 876 -1.95 7.10 -33.64
N ALA A 877 -1.50 6.12 -32.83
CA ALA A 877 -2.17 4.81 -32.75
C ALA A 877 -3.21 4.71 -31.62
#